data_AF-A0A4Q6A830-F1
#
_entry.id   AF-A0A4Q6A830-F1
#
_cell.length_a   1.000
_cell.length_b   1.000
_cell.length_c   1.000
_cell.angle_alpha   90.00
_cell.angle_beta   90.00
_cell.angle_gamma   90.00
#
_symmetry.space_group_name_H-M   'P 1'
#
loop_
_entity.id
_entity.type
_entity.pdbx_description
1 polymer ?
#
loop_
_entity_poly.entity_id
_entity_poly.type
_entity_poly.pdbx_seq_one_letter_code
_entity_poly.pdbx_strand_id
1 'polypeptide(L)'
;DILAQKYFRKAGVPQPDGSTGRETSAKQVAHRLANCWRVWGEKYGYFASADDAQVFYEELVYSILNQMCVPNSPQWFNTGLYESYGIAGKPQGHYYVDPVDGELKRSKNAYERPQPHACFILSVDDDLVNEGGIMDLWVREARIFKYGSGVGTNYSNLRGDGEKLSGGGTSSGLMSFLKIGDRAAGAIKSGGTTRRAAKMVCLDLDHPEIVEFINWKVEEEKKVGALISAGYASDYEGEAYKTVSGQNSNNSVRIPNSFFDKLKKGEDWELTARMDGRVMKKVPSKALWDQIAYAAWRCADPGTQYNTTINEWHTCPAGGEIRASNPCSEYMFLDNTACNLASANLMKFYDKETNHFDVEGYEYNCRLWTVVLEISVLMAQFPSREVAQLSYEYRTLGLGYANLGTLLMVSGIPYDSEEARAIAGAITAIMTGTAYKTSAEMAASLGAFPRYEENKEHMMRVMRNHRLAAYDADEYETLSLKPQGLKAEHCPDYMLKAACKAWDDAVELGEKYGYRNAQATVIAPTGTIGLVMDCDTTGVEPDFALVKFKKLSGGGYFKIINQSVPDALRNLGYSEKQTDAIIKYAVGAASFAGAPFINHQTLSEKGFIAEEIKKLDAAVIAAFDIAFVFNKYSLG
;
A
#
# COMPACT_ATOMS: atom_id res chain seq x y z
N ASP A 1 -1.15 19.51 -9.48
CA ASP A 1 -0.63 19.96 -8.16
C ASP A 1 0.11 18.91 -7.33
N ILE A 2 -0.47 17.74 -7.06
CA ILE A 2 0.16 16.72 -6.19
C ILE A 2 1.56 16.33 -6.69
N LEU A 3 1.71 16.08 -8.00
CA LEU A 3 2.99 15.75 -8.61
C LEU A 3 4.05 16.84 -8.35
N ALA A 4 3.72 18.10 -8.61
CA ALA A 4 4.63 19.23 -8.43
C ALA A 4 5.01 19.47 -6.96
N GLN A 5 4.07 19.31 -6.03
CA GLN A 5 4.31 19.57 -4.61
C GLN A 5 5.12 18.45 -3.94
N LYS A 6 4.84 17.20 -4.32
CA LYS A 6 5.39 16.01 -3.64
C LYS A 6 6.54 15.34 -4.38
N TYR A 7 6.44 15.19 -5.70
CA TYR A 7 7.31 14.28 -6.46
C TYR A 7 8.35 15.00 -7.32
N PHE A 8 8.15 16.27 -7.66
CA PHE A 8 9.19 17.03 -8.34
C PHE A 8 10.42 17.18 -7.46
N ARG A 9 11.56 16.76 -7.98
CA ARG A 9 12.87 16.98 -7.39
C ARG A 9 13.11 18.48 -7.29
N LYS A 10 13.34 18.96 -6.07
CA LYS A 10 13.41 20.40 -5.78
C LYS A 10 14.79 21.03 -5.98
N ALA A 11 15.85 20.24 -6.14
CA ALA A 11 17.22 20.72 -6.24
C ALA A 11 18.15 19.71 -6.93
N GLY A 12 19.23 20.21 -7.52
CA GLY A 12 20.31 19.42 -8.12
C GLY A 12 20.03 18.93 -9.54
N VAL A 13 18.92 19.36 -10.17
CA VAL A 13 18.57 18.98 -11.54
C VAL A 13 19.35 19.85 -12.52
N PRO A 14 20.21 19.30 -13.39
CA PRO A 14 20.97 20.08 -14.37
C PRO A 14 20.07 20.93 -15.26
N GLN A 15 20.47 22.17 -15.52
CA GLN A 15 19.78 23.11 -16.40
C GLN A 15 20.60 23.36 -17.68
N PRO A 16 19.97 23.76 -18.80
CA PRO A 16 20.68 24.03 -20.05
C PRO A 16 21.76 25.12 -19.96
N ASP A 17 21.65 26.03 -18.99
CA ASP A 17 22.61 27.11 -18.73
C ASP A 17 23.83 26.66 -17.89
N GLY A 18 23.94 25.37 -17.57
CA GLY A 18 25.00 24.79 -16.74
C GLY A 18 24.78 24.94 -15.23
N SER A 19 23.69 25.60 -14.80
CA SER A 19 23.30 25.67 -13.39
C SER A 19 22.56 24.41 -12.93
N THR A 20 22.20 24.36 -11.64
CA THR A 20 21.32 23.33 -11.10
C THR A 20 20.03 23.94 -10.55
N GLY A 21 18.91 23.25 -10.79
CA GLY A 21 17.57 23.70 -10.47
C GLY A 21 16.69 22.56 -9.99
N ARG A 22 15.42 22.58 -10.40
CA ARG A 22 14.36 21.64 -10.01
C ARG A 22 13.66 21.03 -11.23
N GLU A 23 12.94 19.94 -11.03
CA GLU A 23 11.96 19.47 -12.00
C GLU A 23 10.80 20.47 -12.07
N THR A 24 10.33 20.76 -13.28
CA THR A 24 9.25 21.71 -13.59
C THR A 24 8.17 21.11 -14.48
N SER A 25 8.36 19.88 -14.99
CA SER A 25 7.42 19.21 -15.89
C SER A 25 7.25 17.72 -15.56
N ALA A 26 6.03 17.21 -15.72
CA ALA A 26 5.75 15.77 -15.63
C ALA A 26 6.55 14.94 -16.63
N LYS A 27 6.92 15.52 -17.78
CA LYS A 27 7.77 14.87 -18.79
C LYS A 27 9.15 14.52 -18.25
N GLN A 28 9.73 15.38 -17.41
CA GLN A 28 11.03 15.12 -16.80
C GLN A 28 10.96 13.93 -15.85
N VAL A 29 9.89 13.86 -15.06
CA VAL A 29 9.66 12.74 -14.12
C VAL A 29 9.42 11.44 -14.87
N ALA A 30 8.55 11.44 -15.87
CA ALA A 30 8.27 10.26 -16.70
C ALA A 30 9.55 9.75 -17.39
N HIS A 31 10.33 10.66 -18.00
CA HIS A 31 11.64 10.32 -18.59
C HIS A 31 12.60 9.74 -17.55
N ARG A 32 12.73 10.37 -16.38
CA ARG A 32 13.65 9.91 -15.32
C ARG A 32 13.34 8.48 -14.88
N LEU A 33 12.08 8.16 -14.69
CA LEU A 33 11.64 6.82 -14.29
C LEU A 33 11.84 5.82 -15.44
N ALA A 34 11.26 6.09 -16.60
CA ALA A 34 11.31 5.20 -17.77
C ALA A 34 12.75 4.94 -18.25
N ASN A 35 13.59 5.96 -18.33
CA ASN A 35 14.97 5.82 -18.76
C ASN A 35 15.78 4.96 -17.78
N CYS A 36 15.56 5.12 -16.47
CA CYS A 36 16.24 4.31 -15.47
C CYS A 36 15.88 2.83 -15.63
N TRP A 37 14.60 2.48 -15.76
CA TRP A 37 14.20 1.09 -15.98
C TRP A 37 14.73 0.54 -17.31
N ARG A 38 14.69 1.33 -18.40
CA ARG A 38 15.26 0.93 -19.69
C ARG A 38 16.75 0.58 -19.56
N VAL A 39 17.56 1.49 -19.03
CA VAL A 39 19.02 1.29 -18.92
C VAL A 39 19.37 0.07 -18.07
N TRP A 40 18.66 -0.12 -16.95
CA TRP A 40 18.88 -1.30 -16.11
C TRP A 40 18.40 -2.59 -16.79
N GLY A 41 17.25 -2.56 -17.48
CA GLY A 41 16.78 -3.70 -18.26
C GLY A 41 17.76 -4.11 -19.37
N GLU A 42 18.29 -3.14 -20.13
CA GLU A 42 19.32 -3.36 -21.16
C GLU A 42 20.57 -3.98 -20.56
N LYS A 43 21.06 -3.41 -19.46
CA LYS A 43 22.30 -3.85 -18.79
C LYS A 43 22.24 -5.30 -18.33
N TYR A 44 21.06 -5.80 -17.93
CA TYR A 44 20.89 -7.14 -17.37
C TYR A 44 20.05 -8.07 -18.25
N GLY A 45 19.93 -7.77 -19.56
CA GLY A 45 19.42 -8.72 -20.55
C GLY A 45 17.91 -8.93 -20.57
N TYR A 46 17.11 -7.94 -20.17
CA TYR A 46 15.64 -8.02 -20.25
C TYR A 46 15.08 -7.78 -21.65
N PHE A 47 15.91 -7.27 -22.56
CA PHE A 47 15.52 -6.94 -23.92
C PHE A 47 16.39 -7.71 -24.91
N ALA A 48 15.78 -8.26 -25.97
CA ALA A 48 16.50 -8.98 -27.01
C ALA A 48 17.30 -8.04 -27.92
N SER A 49 16.83 -6.79 -28.06
CA SER A 49 17.47 -5.75 -28.85
C SER A 49 17.35 -4.37 -28.19
N ALA A 50 18.13 -3.40 -28.69
CA ALA A 50 18.00 -2.01 -28.29
C ALA A 50 16.66 -1.39 -28.72
N ASP A 51 16.08 -1.88 -29.83
CA ASP A 51 14.76 -1.42 -30.29
C ASP A 51 13.66 -1.86 -29.32
N ASP A 52 13.71 -3.09 -28.79
CA ASP A 52 12.77 -3.55 -27.75
C ASP A 52 12.88 -2.70 -26.47
N ALA A 53 14.10 -2.33 -26.08
CA ALA A 53 14.34 -1.46 -24.94
C ALA A 53 13.76 -0.05 -25.16
N GLN A 54 13.87 0.47 -26.39
CA GLN A 54 13.30 1.74 -26.77
C GLN A 54 11.76 1.71 -26.76
N VAL A 55 11.14 0.65 -27.30
CA VAL A 55 9.69 0.43 -27.23
C VAL A 55 9.23 0.41 -25.77
N PHE A 56 9.90 -0.35 -24.91
CA PHE A 56 9.60 -0.39 -23.48
C PHE A 56 9.64 1.00 -22.83
N TYR A 57 10.63 1.83 -23.16
CA TYR A 57 10.68 3.21 -22.67
C TYR A 57 9.50 4.05 -23.14
N GLU A 58 9.16 3.99 -24.43
CA GLU A 58 8.08 4.78 -25.02
C GLU A 58 6.72 4.40 -24.44
N GLU A 59 6.48 3.10 -24.27
CA GLU A 59 5.27 2.57 -23.65
C GLU A 59 5.14 3.00 -22.18
N LEU A 60 6.23 3.02 -21.42
CA LEU A 60 6.19 3.49 -20.02
C LEU A 60 5.96 4.98 -19.90
N VAL A 61 6.56 5.78 -20.79
CA VAL A 61 6.25 7.22 -20.86
C VAL A 61 4.78 7.42 -21.18
N TYR A 62 4.23 6.67 -22.15
CA TYR A 62 2.81 6.70 -22.48
C TYR A 62 1.93 6.29 -21.29
N SER A 63 2.22 5.16 -20.65
CA SER A 63 1.48 4.62 -19.51
C SER A 63 1.44 5.62 -18.33
N ILE A 64 2.58 6.21 -17.98
CA ILE A 64 2.68 7.16 -16.87
C ILE A 64 1.92 8.45 -17.18
N LEU A 65 2.11 9.03 -18.38
CA LEU A 65 1.47 10.29 -18.75
C LEU A 65 -0.04 10.14 -18.95
N ASN A 66 -0.51 8.98 -19.41
CA ASN A 66 -1.94 8.65 -19.50
C ASN A 66 -2.55 8.17 -18.17
N GLN A 67 -1.75 8.09 -17.09
CA GLN A 67 -2.19 7.66 -15.77
C GLN A 67 -2.77 6.24 -15.77
N MET A 68 -2.26 5.36 -16.63
CA MET A 68 -2.71 3.97 -16.75
C MET A 68 -2.21 3.13 -15.58
N CYS A 69 -0.97 3.34 -15.18
CA CYS A 69 -0.36 2.68 -14.04
C CYS A 69 0.84 3.48 -13.57
N VAL A 70 1.09 3.45 -12.26
CA VAL A 70 2.18 4.19 -11.62
C VAL A 70 2.83 3.39 -10.50
N PRO A 71 4.12 3.61 -10.21
CA PRO A 71 4.80 2.92 -9.12
C PRO A 71 4.49 3.57 -7.76
N ASN A 72 4.88 2.88 -6.68
CA ASN A 72 4.84 3.42 -5.31
C ASN A 72 5.69 4.68 -5.14
N SER A 73 5.34 5.49 -4.14
CA SER A 73 5.96 6.80 -3.87
C SER A 73 7.50 6.80 -3.81
N PRO A 74 8.20 5.87 -3.12
CA PRO A 74 9.66 5.80 -3.15
C PRO A 74 10.30 5.80 -4.55
N GLN A 75 9.67 5.17 -5.56
CA GLN A 75 10.20 5.19 -6.92
C GLN A 75 10.20 6.61 -7.50
N TRP A 76 9.11 7.35 -7.31
CA TRP A 76 9.02 8.75 -7.73
C TRP A 76 10.11 9.62 -7.10
N PHE A 77 10.46 9.37 -5.84
CA PHE A 77 11.47 10.14 -5.11
C PHE A 77 12.90 9.79 -5.53
N ASN A 78 13.19 8.51 -5.78
CA ASN A 78 14.55 8.00 -5.78
C ASN A 78 15.02 7.47 -7.15
N THR A 79 14.13 6.90 -7.96
CA THR A 79 14.51 6.21 -9.21
C THR A 79 15.01 7.21 -10.26
N GLY A 80 16.12 6.88 -10.92
CA GLY A 80 16.68 7.66 -12.03
C GLY A 80 17.37 8.99 -11.66
N LEU A 81 17.50 9.34 -10.38
CA LEU A 81 18.20 10.58 -9.98
C LEU A 81 19.67 10.59 -10.42
N TYR A 82 20.36 9.45 -10.30
CA TYR A 82 21.72 9.32 -10.82
C TYR A 82 21.72 9.14 -12.33
N GLU A 83 20.92 8.21 -12.85
CA GLU A 83 20.89 7.86 -14.27
C GLU A 83 20.59 9.06 -15.18
N SER A 84 19.58 9.86 -14.84
CA SER A 84 19.16 10.98 -15.68
C SER A 84 19.84 12.30 -15.34
N TYR A 85 20.29 12.50 -14.08
CA TYR A 85 20.77 13.80 -13.60
C TYR A 85 22.17 13.79 -12.96
N GLY A 86 22.83 12.62 -12.85
CA GLY A 86 24.14 12.50 -12.21
C GLY A 86 24.14 12.73 -10.69
N ILE A 87 22.97 12.76 -10.04
CA ILE A 87 22.86 13.03 -8.61
C ILE A 87 23.20 11.75 -7.83
N ALA A 88 24.42 11.65 -7.30
CA ALA A 88 24.88 10.47 -6.52
C ALA A 88 24.46 10.49 -5.04
N GLY A 89 24.54 11.65 -4.38
CA GLY A 89 24.35 11.77 -2.93
C GLY A 89 25.46 11.14 -2.09
N LYS A 90 25.36 11.22 -0.75
CA LYS A 90 26.36 10.65 0.19
C LYS A 90 25.97 9.23 0.60
N PRO A 91 26.91 8.30 0.77
CA PRO A 91 26.61 6.94 1.24
C PRO A 91 25.90 6.96 2.60
N GLN A 92 24.93 6.05 2.77
CA GLN A 92 24.10 5.95 3.99
C GLN A 92 24.17 4.58 4.68
N GLY A 93 25.08 3.71 4.24
CA GLY A 93 25.23 2.36 4.80
C GLY A 93 24.27 1.33 4.22
N HIS A 94 23.82 1.53 2.98
CA HIS A 94 23.02 0.56 2.24
C HIS A 94 23.87 -0.52 1.57
N TYR A 95 23.23 -1.64 1.25
CA TYR A 95 23.79 -2.83 0.62
C TYR A 95 22.97 -3.24 -0.60
N TYR A 96 23.57 -4.01 -1.49
CA TYR A 96 22.90 -4.62 -2.64
C TYR A 96 23.61 -5.92 -3.01
N VAL A 97 22.93 -6.82 -3.70
CA VAL A 97 23.58 -7.95 -4.37
C VAL A 97 23.87 -7.53 -5.82
N ASP A 98 25.12 -7.70 -6.25
CA ASP A 98 25.50 -7.44 -7.63
C ASP A 98 24.97 -8.57 -8.53
N PRO A 99 24.11 -8.28 -9.52
CA PRO A 99 23.50 -9.33 -10.32
C PRO A 99 24.47 -10.10 -11.21
N VAL A 100 25.70 -9.60 -11.41
CA VAL A 100 26.70 -10.25 -12.28
C VAL A 100 27.40 -11.40 -11.57
N ASP A 101 27.86 -11.17 -10.34
CA ASP A 101 28.60 -12.18 -9.55
C ASP A 101 27.78 -12.78 -8.40
N GLY A 102 26.62 -12.21 -8.09
CA GLY A 102 25.75 -12.66 -6.99
C GLY A 102 26.28 -12.27 -5.61
N GLU A 103 27.29 -11.41 -5.52
CA GLU A 103 27.90 -11.05 -4.24
C GLU A 103 27.23 -9.84 -3.59
N LEU A 104 27.07 -9.92 -2.26
CA LEU A 104 26.62 -8.81 -1.43
C LEU A 104 27.69 -7.73 -1.34
N LYS A 105 27.35 -6.50 -1.73
CA LYS A 105 28.24 -5.34 -1.75
C LYS A 105 27.63 -4.16 -1.00
N ARG A 106 28.51 -3.27 -0.54
CA ARG A 106 28.10 -1.99 0.06
C ARG A 106 27.93 -0.95 -1.03
N SER A 107 26.86 -0.16 -0.95
CA SER A 107 26.61 0.92 -1.89
C SER A 107 27.61 2.06 -1.75
N LYS A 108 28.09 2.56 -2.90
CA LYS A 108 29.05 3.68 -2.97
C LYS A 108 28.41 5.02 -2.63
N ASN A 109 27.14 5.21 -2.97
CA ASN A 109 26.38 6.45 -2.75
C ASN A 109 24.88 6.18 -2.59
N ALA A 110 24.06 7.23 -2.52
CA ALA A 110 22.64 7.15 -2.16
C ALA A 110 21.67 6.91 -3.32
N TYR A 111 22.07 7.17 -4.57
CA TYR A 111 21.12 7.26 -5.68
C TYR A 111 21.59 6.61 -6.98
N GLU A 112 22.86 6.17 -7.10
CA GLU A 112 23.33 5.33 -8.21
C GLU A 112 22.55 4.00 -8.26
N ARG A 113 22.26 3.45 -7.08
CA ARG A 113 21.24 2.41 -6.88
C ARG A 113 20.09 3.02 -6.10
N PRO A 114 18.88 3.18 -6.65
CA PRO A 114 17.77 3.78 -5.91
C PRO A 114 17.26 2.87 -4.77
N GLN A 115 16.45 3.42 -3.86
CA GLN A 115 15.58 2.63 -2.96
C GLN A 115 14.14 2.67 -3.52
N PRO A 116 13.76 1.75 -4.42
CA PRO A 116 12.43 1.77 -5.04
C PRO A 116 11.34 1.10 -4.19
N HIS A 117 11.70 0.31 -3.18
CA HIS A 117 10.78 -0.49 -2.37
C HIS A 117 10.02 0.37 -1.36
N ALA A 118 8.71 0.16 -1.22
CA ALA A 118 7.88 0.86 -0.23
C ALA A 118 7.68 0.06 1.05
N CYS A 119 7.67 -1.26 0.94
CA CYS A 119 7.23 -2.16 1.98
C CYS A 119 8.41 -3.03 2.42
N PHE A 120 8.68 -3.05 3.71
CA PHE A 120 9.74 -3.84 4.32
C PHE A 120 9.16 -4.68 5.46
N ILE A 121 9.70 -5.87 5.64
CA ILE A 121 9.51 -6.70 6.83
C ILE A 121 10.89 -6.91 7.45
N LEU A 122 11.02 -6.73 8.76
CA LEU A 122 12.26 -7.00 9.49
C LEU A 122 12.02 -8.04 10.58
N SER A 123 13.04 -8.82 10.89
CA SER A 123 13.08 -9.62 12.13
C SER A 123 13.70 -8.83 13.27
N VAL A 124 13.41 -9.29 14.49
CA VAL A 124 14.08 -8.86 15.72
C VAL A 124 14.39 -10.08 16.58
N ASP A 125 15.63 -10.15 17.04
CA ASP A 125 16.07 -11.15 18.00
C ASP A 125 16.00 -10.60 19.42
N ASP A 126 15.86 -11.50 20.39
CA ASP A 126 15.81 -11.16 21.82
C ASP A 126 17.23 -10.88 22.38
N ASP A 127 17.87 -9.88 21.78
CA ASP A 127 19.16 -9.32 22.12
C ASP A 127 19.06 -7.79 22.16
N LEU A 128 19.73 -7.14 23.11
CA LEU A 128 19.59 -5.70 23.28
C LEU A 128 20.34 -4.87 22.23
N VAL A 129 21.60 -5.20 21.90
CA VAL A 129 22.52 -4.27 21.20
C VAL A 129 23.29 -4.87 20.03
N ASN A 130 23.27 -6.18 19.85
CA ASN A 130 23.97 -6.83 18.74
C ASN A 130 23.19 -6.68 17.42
N GLU A 131 23.85 -7.01 16.31
CA GLU A 131 23.23 -7.07 14.97
C GLU A 131 22.02 -8.01 15.02
N GLY A 132 20.88 -7.58 14.47
CA GLY A 132 19.61 -8.32 14.57
C GLY A 132 18.80 -8.06 15.86
N GLY A 133 19.42 -7.49 16.90
CA GLY A 133 18.77 -7.18 18.18
C GLY A 133 17.88 -5.93 18.15
N ILE A 134 17.38 -5.57 19.34
CA ILE A 134 16.39 -4.51 19.56
C ILE A 134 16.91 -3.14 19.12
N MET A 135 18.09 -2.71 19.59
CA MET A 135 18.61 -1.37 19.22
C MET A 135 19.04 -1.30 17.76
N ASP A 136 19.57 -2.39 17.20
CA ASP A 136 19.95 -2.45 15.78
C ASP A 136 18.73 -2.36 14.86
N LEU A 137 17.61 -3.02 15.20
CA LEU A 137 16.35 -2.91 14.47
C LEU A 137 16.00 -1.45 14.20
N TRP A 138 16.23 -0.55 15.15
CA TRP A 138 15.78 0.83 15.05
C TRP A 138 16.69 1.67 14.18
N VAL A 139 17.98 1.32 14.16
CA VAL A 139 18.92 1.86 13.18
C VAL A 139 18.48 1.43 11.78
N ARG A 140 18.09 0.17 11.59
CA ARG A 140 17.56 -0.34 10.31
C ARG A 140 16.26 0.37 9.92
N GLU A 141 15.29 0.52 10.83
CA GLU A 141 14.04 1.25 10.60
C GLU A 141 14.27 2.73 10.24
N ALA A 142 15.18 3.41 10.95
CA ALA A 142 15.50 4.81 10.67
C ALA A 142 16.05 5.00 9.24
N ARG A 143 16.87 4.06 8.75
CA ARG A 143 17.35 4.06 7.36
C ARG A 143 16.20 3.87 6.37
N ILE A 144 15.24 2.99 6.67
CA ILE A 144 14.05 2.75 5.83
C ILE A 144 13.20 4.02 5.74
N PHE A 145 12.84 4.60 6.90
CA PHE A 145 11.97 5.78 6.97
C PHE A 145 12.57 6.98 6.24
N LYS A 146 13.89 7.19 6.36
CA LYS A 146 14.60 8.29 5.68
C LYS A 146 14.32 8.39 4.19
N TYR A 147 14.06 7.26 3.52
CA TYR A 147 13.85 7.17 2.07
C TYR A 147 12.39 7.03 1.63
N GLY A 148 11.44 7.18 2.55
CA GLY A 148 10.01 7.23 2.19
C GLY A 148 9.26 5.91 2.34
N SER A 149 9.92 4.87 2.88
CA SER A 149 9.39 3.52 2.98
C SER A 149 8.84 3.22 4.37
N GLY A 150 8.05 2.17 4.49
CA GLY A 150 7.47 1.68 5.73
C GLY A 150 7.92 0.27 6.07
N VAL A 151 7.83 -0.09 7.35
CA VAL A 151 8.37 -1.35 7.88
C VAL A 151 7.40 -2.01 8.86
N GLY A 152 7.33 -3.34 8.86
CA GLY A 152 6.72 -4.08 9.95
C GLY A 152 7.62 -5.17 10.50
N THR A 153 7.36 -5.51 11.76
CA THR A 153 8.17 -6.43 12.55
C THR A 153 7.25 -7.22 13.48
N ASN A 154 7.44 -8.53 13.57
CA ASN A 154 6.83 -9.34 14.62
C ASN A 154 7.75 -9.38 15.83
N TYR A 155 7.23 -8.90 16.96
CA TYR A 155 7.99 -8.76 18.20
C TYR A 155 7.89 -9.97 19.13
N SER A 156 7.22 -11.04 18.69
CA SER A 156 6.92 -12.21 19.52
C SER A 156 8.15 -13.01 19.95
N ASN A 157 9.33 -12.75 19.37
CA ASN A 157 10.58 -13.33 19.85
C ASN A 157 11.04 -12.72 21.18
N LEU A 158 10.64 -11.49 21.49
CA LEU A 158 11.11 -10.81 22.68
C LEU A 158 10.49 -11.42 23.92
N ARG A 159 11.31 -11.61 24.96
CA ARG A 159 10.82 -12.21 26.21
C ARG A 159 9.85 -11.28 26.93
N GLY A 160 8.83 -11.88 27.54
CA GLY A 160 7.80 -11.17 28.29
C GLY A 160 8.30 -10.58 29.62
N ASP A 161 7.50 -9.69 30.19
CA ASP A 161 7.74 -9.17 31.55
C ASP A 161 7.89 -10.30 32.57
N GLY A 162 8.87 -10.16 33.47
CA GLY A 162 9.17 -11.16 34.50
C GLY A 162 9.96 -12.40 34.03
N GLU A 163 10.22 -12.58 32.73
CA GLU A 163 11.11 -13.63 32.24
C GLU A 163 12.59 -13.34 32.62
N LYS A 164 13.38 -14.38 32.89
CA LYS A 164 14.75 -14.24 33.43
C LYS A 164 15.74 -13.67 32.41
N LEU A 165 16.71 -12.89 32.88
CA LEU A 165 17.88 -12.45 32.11
C LEU A 165 19.11 -13.33 32.41
N SER A 166 20.02 -13.48 31.43
CA SER A 166 21.24 -14.28 31.57
C SER A 166 22.20 -13.73 32.63
N GLY A 167 22.26 -12.41 32.80
CA GLY A 167 23.06 -11.72 33.81
C GLY A 167 22.44 -11.65 35.21
N GLY A 168 21.28 -12.29 35.43
CA GLY A 168 20.47 -12.13 36.64
C GLY A 168 19.42 -11.03 36.51
N GLY A 169 18.36 -11.10 37.32
CA GLY A 169 17.19 -10.21 37.24
C GLY A 169 16.13 -10.70 36.24
N THR A 170 15.18 -9.81 35.93
CA THR A 170 14.02 -10.06 35.05
C THR A 170 13.93 -9.03 33.93
N SER A 171 13.36 -9.42 32.80
CA SER A 171 13.05 -8.55 31.67
C SER A 171 12.12 -7.41 32.09
N SER A 172 12.25 -6.25 31.42
CA SER A 172 11.29 -5.14 31.49
C SER A 172 10.04 -5.36 30.64
N GLY A 173 9.96 -6.51 29.97
CA GLY A 173 8.88 -6.85 29.03
C GLY A 173 8.99 -6.15 27.68
N LEU A 174 8.31 -6.74 26.71
CA LEU A 174 8.15 -6.25 25.35
C LEU A 174 7.55 -4.83 25.33
N MET A 175 6.53 -4.58 26.16
CA MET A 175 5.78 -3.31 26.11
C MET A 175 6.67 -2.10 26.40
N SER A 176 7.71 -2.27 27.21
CA SER A 176 8.71 -1.23 27.47
C SER A 176 9.47 -0.83 26.20
N PHE A 177 9.90 -1.81 25.39
CA PHE A 177 10.62 -1.53 24.15
C PHE A 177 9.70 -0.96 23.05
N LEU A 178 8.46 -1.43 22.97
CA LEU A 178 7.47 -0.87 22.02
C LEU A 178 7.22 0.61 22.26
N LYS A 179 7.16 1.06 23.52
CA LYS A 179 7.01 2.49 23.87
C LYS A 179 8.18 3.33 23.38
N ILE A 180 9.40 2.83 23.53
CA ILE A 180 10.57 3.55 23.05
C ILE A 180 10.51 3.58 21.48
N GLY A 181 10.08 2.48 20.83
CA GLY A 181 10.04 2.35 19.36
C GLY A 181 9.00 3.25 18.70
N ASP A 182 7.85 3.40 19.37
CA ASP A 182 6.83 4.40 19.04
C ASP A 182 7.41 5.82 19.03
N ARG A 183 8.22 6.18 20.04
CA ARG A 183 8.87 7.50 20.08
C ARG A 183 9.89 7.69 18.97
N ALA A 184 10.66 6.66 18.64
CA ALA A 184 11.61 6.72 17.53
C ALA A 184 10.89 6.94 16.19
N ALA A 185 9.81 6.21 15.93
CA ALA A 185 8.99 6.40 14.73
C ALA A 185 8.39 7.81 14.64
N GLY A 186 7.87 8.34 15.75
CA GLY A 186 7.31 9.70 15.82
C GLY A 186 8.33 10.82 15.59
N ALA A 187 9.62 10.57 15.87
CA ALA A 187 10.69 11.56 15.68
C ALA A 187 11.19 11.65 14.23
N ILE A 188 10.98 10.60 13.41
CA ILE A 188 11.55 10.49 12.07
C ILE A 188 10.49 10.84 11.01
N LYS A 189 10.80 11.83 10.17
CA LYS A 189 9.96 12.17 9.02
C LYS A 189 10.37 11.38 7.77
N SER A 190 9.39 10.74 7.15
CA SER A 190 9.60 9.84 6.02
C SER A 190 9.95 10.60 4.73
N GLY A 191 11.01 10.16 4.05
CA GLY A 191 11.49 10.75 2.79
C GLY A 191 11.99 12.20 2.90
N GLY A 192 12.29 12.69 4.10
CA GLY A 192 12.64 14.11 4.33
C GLY A 192 11.49 15.09 4.07
N THR A 193 10.24 14.59 4.01
CA THR A 193 9.03 15.39 3.82
C THR A 193 8.30 15.64 5.14
N THR A 194 7.06 16.15 5.10
CA THR A 194 6.21 16.29 6.29
C THR A 194 5.50 15.00 6.72
N ARG A 195 5.70 13.87 6.01
CA ARG A 195 5.01 12.60 6.30
C ARG A 195 5.65 11.88 7.49
N ARG A 196 4.84 11.33 8.42
CA ARG A 196 5.33 10.47 9.52
C ARG A 196 5.89 9.14 8.99
N ALA A 197 6.75 8.50 9.78
CA ALA A 197 7.15 7.11 9.56
C ALA A 197 5.92 6.18 9.57
N ALA A 198 5.97 5.11 8.78
CA ALA A 198 4.91 4.10 8.73
C ALA A 198 5.46 2.79 9.31
N LYS A 199 4.90 2.36 10.44
CA LYS A 199 5.37 1.21 11.21
C LYS A 199 4.23 0.23 11.49
N MET A 200 4.46 -1.06 11.33
CA MET A 200 3.60 -2.14 11.83
C MET A 200 4.28 -2.87 12.99
N VAL A 201 3.51 -3.12 14.03
CA VAL A 201 3.91 -3.94 15.19
C VAL A 201 2.99 -5.16 15.22
N CYS A 202 3.54 -6.34 14.94
CA CYS A 202 2.82 -7.60 15.02
C CYS A 202 3.16 -8.32 16.33
N LEU A 203 2.15 -8.97 16.93
CA LEU A 203 2.33 -9.85 18.10
C LEU A 203 1.49 -11.11 17.95
N ASP A 204 2.08 -12.26 18.25
CA ASP A 204 1.42 -13.56 18.24
C ASP A 204 0.47 -13.65 19.45
N LEU A 205 -0.72 -14.21 19.22
CA LEU A 205 -1.81 -14.19 20.19
C LEU A 205 -1.49 -14.94 21.50
N ASP A 206 -0.48 -15.80 21.50
CA ASP A 206 -0.01 -16.56 22.67
C ASP A 206 1.11 -15.84 23.45
N HIS A 207 1.50 -14.62 23.08
CA HIS A 207 2.54 -13.88 23.78
C HIS A 207 2.13 -13.55 25.24
N PRO A 208 3.03 -13.64 26.24
CA PRO A 208 2.70 -13.37 27.65
C PRO A 208 2.05 -12.00 27.89
N GLU A 209 2.48 -10.98 27.13
CA GLU A 209 1.99 -9.59 27.23
C GLU A 209 0.86 -9.25 26.24
N ILE A 210 0.25 -10.23 25.56
CA ILE A 210 -0.77 -9.98 24.51
C ILE A 210 -1.97 -9.15 25.00
N VAL A 211 -2.40 -9.36 26.25
CA VAL A 211 -3.54 -8.65 26.84
C VAL A 211 -3.22 -7.17 27.04
N GLU A 212 -1.99 -6.83 27.46
CA GLU A 212 -1.57 -5.44 27.57
C GLU A 212 -1.44 -4.81 26.18
N PHE A 213 -0.86 -5.53 25.22
CA PHE A 213 -0.73 -5.08 23.84
C PHE A 213 -2.08 -4.73 23.19
N ILE A 214 -3.08 -5.60 23.32
CA ILE A 214 -4.45 -5.36 22.79
C ILE A 214 -5.06 -4.09 23.38
N ASN A 215 -4.93 -3.90 24.70
CA ASN A 215 -5.54 -2.76 25.38
C ASN A 215 -4.68 -1.49 25.35
N TRP A 216 -3.45 -1.54 24.82
CA TRP A 216 -2.50 -0.43 24.91
C TRP A 216 -3.07 0.87 24.35
N LYS A 217 -3.50 0.88 23.08
CA LYS A 217 -4.07 2.09 22.47
C LYS A 217 -5.40 2.49 23.12
N VAL A 218 -6.20 1.54 23.60
CA VAL A 218 -7.46 1.85 24.30
C VAL A 218 -7.19 2.71 25.53
N GLU A 219 -6.19 2.36 26.34
CA GLU A 219 -5.82 3.14 27.52
C GLU A 219 -5.18 4.49 27.15
N GLU A 220 -4.41 4.56 26.07
CA GLU A 220 -3.82 5.82 25.58
C GLU A 220 -4.91 6.76 25.05
N GLU A 221 -5.94 6.26 24.36
CA GLU A 221 -7.09 7.05 23.91
C GLU A 221 -7.92 7.62 25.07
N LYS A 222 -7.99 6.92 26.20
CA LYS A 222 -8.60 7.49 27.42
C LYS A 222 -7.81 8.70 27.93
N LYS A 223 -6.48 8.63 27.88
CA LYS A 223 -5.59 9.75 28.26
C LYS A 223 -5.75 10.92 27.28
N VAL A 224 -5.79 10.65 25.97
CA VAL A 224 -6.06 11.67 24.95
C VAL A 224 -7.40 12.36 25.21
N GLY A 225 -8.46 11.58 25.48
CA GLY A 225 -9.78 12.13 25.82
C GLY A 225 -9.73 13.08 27.02
N ALA A 226 -9.03 12.69 28.10
CA ALA A 226 -8.86 13.55 29.28
C ALA A 226 -8.08 14.84 28.96
N LEU A 227 -7.04 14.78 28.13
CA LEU A 227 -6.29 15.96 27.67
C LEU A 227 -7.17 16.86 26.81
N ILE A 228 -7.93 16.32 25.87
CA ILE A 228 -8.86 17.12 25.05
C ILE A 228 -9.90 17.81 25.94
N SER A 229 -10.46 17.11 26.93
CA SER A 229 -11.38 17.72 27.90
C SER A 229 -10.74 18.82 28.75
N ALA A 230 -9.43 18.77 28.96
CA ALA A 230 -8.66 19.81 29.65
C ALA A 230 -8.28 21.00 28.74
N GLY A 231 -8.67 20.99 27.46
CA GLY A 231 -8.46 22.08 26.51
C GLY A 231 -7.30 21.90 25.53
N TYR A 232 -6.64 20.74 25.53
CA TYR A 232 -5.61 20.45 24.52
C TYR A 232 -6.24 20.19 23.15
N ALA A 233 -5.51 20.54 22.09
CA ALA A 233 -6.00 20.37 20.71
C ALA A 233 -6.27 18.89 20.38
N SER A 234 -7.44 18.62 19.80
CA SER A 234 -7.87 17.28 19.34
C SER A 234 -7.29 16.87 17.99
N ASP A 235 -6.50 17.74 17.33
CA ASP A 235 -5.79 17.41 16.10
C ASP A 235 -4.82 16.25 16.35
N TYR A 236 -4.67 15.32 15.41
CA TYR A 236 -3.76 14.18 15.55
C TYR A 236 -2.27 14.61 15.57
N GLU A 237 -1.97 15.80 15.03
CA GLU A 237 -0.68 16.50 15.17
C GLU A 237 -0.63 17.43 16.41
N GLY A 238 -1.70 17.46 17.19
CA GLY A 238 -1.85 18.26 18.40
C GLY A 238 -1.06 17.70 19.58
N GLU A 239 -0.95 18.53 20.62
CA GLU A 239 -0.16 18.22 21.82
C GLU A 239 -0.68 16.98 22.57
N ALA A 240 -2.01 16.75 22.58
CA ALA A 240 -2.61 15.58 23.22
C ALA A 240 -2.07 14.26 22.64
N TYR A 241 -2.18 14.10 21.31
CA TYR A 241 -1.70 12.90 20.62
C TYR A 241 -0.18 12.76 20.63
N LYS A 242 0.58 13.88 20.62
CA LYS A 242 2.05 13.84 20.71
C LYS A 242 2.56 13.36 22.07
N THR A 243 1.77 13.48 23.13
CA THR A 243 2.21 13.17 24.50
C THR A 243 1.94 11.71 24.89
N VAL A 244 0.95 11.06 24.30
CA VAL A 244 0.64 9.65 24.55
C VAL A 244 1.53 8.70 23.74
N SER A 245 1.50 7.41 24.07
CA SER A 245 2.27 6.37 23.39
C SER A 245 1.42 5.52 22.45
N GLY A 246 2.07 4.75 21.58
CA GLY A 246 1.41 3.79 20.69
C GLY A 246 0.66 4.41 19.51
N GLN A 247 0.90 5.68 19.19
CA GLN A 247 0.19 6.42 18.12
C GLN A 247 0.99 6.48 16.80
N ASN A 248 2.23 6.00 16.78
CA ASN A 248 3.12 6.04 15.61
C ASN A 248 3.32 4.68 14.94
N SER A 249 2.47 3.70 15.26
CA SER A 249 2.41 2.39 14.60
C SER A 249 0.98 1.94 14.39
N ASN A 250 0.77 1.11 13.37
CA ASN A 250 -0.35 0.19 13.32
C ASN A 250 0.03 -1.04 14.16
N ASN A 251 -0.91 -1.56 14.93
CA ASN A 251 -0.71 -2.72 15.78
C ASN A 251 -1.59 -3.86 15.25
N SER A 252 -1.06 -5.07 15.14
CA SER A 252 -1.84 -6.24 14.71
C SER A 252 -1.54 -7.47 15.54
N VAL A 253 -2.57 -8.26 15.79
CA VAL A 253 -2.43 -9.57 16.45
C VAL A 253 -2.46 -10.69 15.42
N ARG A 254 -1.54 -11.65 15.56
CA ARG A 254 -1.46 -12.84 14.71
C ARG A 254 -2.19 -14.01 15.34
N ILE A 255 -3.23 -14.46 14.66
CA ILE A 255 -4.21 -15.40 15.20
C ILE A 255 -4.11 -16.72 14.42
N PRO A 256 -3.73 -17.85 15.05
CA PRO A 256 -3.76 -19.15 14.41
C PRO A 256 -5.18 -19.72 14.37
N ASN A 257 -5.46 -20.63 13.44
CA ASN A 257 -6.78 -21.30 13.35
C ASN A 257 -7.13 -22.08 14.63
N SER A 258 -6.12 -22.60 15.35
CA SER A 258 -6.30 -23.29 16.62
C SER A 258 -6.93 -22.41 17.72
N PHE A 259 -6.81 -21.08 17.63
CA PHE A 259 -7.52 -20.17 18.53
C PHE A 259 -9.03 -20.24 18.32
N PHE A 260 -9.48 -20.26 17.07
CA PHE A 260 -10.90 -20.34 16.75
C PHE A 260 -11.51 -21.69 17.15
N ASP A 261 -10.74 -22.77 17.10
CA ASP A 261 -11.17 -24.07 17.63
C ASP A 261 -11.42 -24.01 19.14
N LYS A 262 -10.49 -23.40 19.90
CA LYS A 262 -10.66 -23.18 21.34
C LYS A 262 -11.81 -22.24 21.65
N LEU A 263 -11.96 -21.16 20.89
CA LEU A 263 -13.05 -20.20 21.01
C LEU A 263 -14.42 -20.88 20.83
N LYS A 264 -14.56 -21.73 19.80
CA LYS A 264 -15.78 -22.50 19.54
C LYS A 264 -16.11 -23.48 20.67
N LYS A 265 -15.09 -24.06 21.32
CA LYS A 265 -15.24 -24.99 22.44
C LYS A 265 -15.40 -24.28 23.80
N GLY A 266 -15.21 -22.97 23.87
CA GLY A 266 -15.23 -22.22 25.13
C GLY A 266 -14.04 -22.52 26.04
N GLU A 267 -12.90 -22.90 25.46
CA GLU A 267 -11.69 -23.28 26.21
C GLU A 267 -10.80 -22.06 26.52
N ASP A 268 -9.82 -22.26 27.41
CA ASP A 268 -8.79 -21.27 27.70
C ASP A 268 -7.69 -21.23 26.63
N TRP A 269 -7.24 -20.01 26.32
CA TRP A 269 -6.02 -19.73 25.58
C TRP A 269 -4.83 -19.64 26.51
N GLU A 270 -3.70 -20.23 26.12
CA GLU A 270 -2.49 -20.29 26.92
C GLU A 270 -1.51 -19.23 26.43
N LEU A 271 -0.97 -18.44 27.36
CA LEU A 271 0.08 -17.46 27.08
C LEU A 271 1.43 -18.05 27.49
N THR A 272 2.40 -18.06 26.58
CA THR A 272 3.58 -18.93 26.66
C THR A 272 4.86 -18.11 26.72
N ALA A 273 5.69 -18.36 27.74
CA ALA A 273 7.00 -17.74 27.92
C ALA A 273 7.90 -18.00 26.71
N ARG A 274 8.67 -16.99 26.26
CA ARG A 274 9.52 -17.11 25.06
C ARG A 274 10.84 -17.81 25.34
N MET A 275 11.31 -17.81 26.58
CA MET A 275 12.61 -18.40 26.92
C MET A 275 12.57 -19.91 27.15
N ASP A 276 11.49 -20.44 27.72
CA ASP A 276 11.40 -21.84 28.15
C ASP A 276 10.10 -22.55 27.73
N GLY A 277 9.19 -21.86 27.03
CA GLY A 277 7.95 -22.45 26.51
C GLY A 277 6.91 -22.79 27.57
N ARG A 278 7.09 -22.40 28.84
CA ARG A 278 6.10 -22.70 29.88
C ARG A 278 4.87 -21.80 29.76
N VAL A 279 3.71 -22.33 30.14
CA VAL A 279 2.48 -21.55 30.24
C VAL A 279 2.61 -20.56 31.40
N MET A 280 2.59 -19.27 31.09
CA MET A 280 2.64 -18.16 32.03
C MET A 280 1.25 -17.86 32.60
N LYS A 281 0.24 -17.89 31.75
CA LYS A 281 -1.14 -17.50 32.10
C LYS A 281 -2.13 -18.21 31.18
N LYS A 282 -3.32 -18.48 31.70
CA LYS A 282 -4.48 -18.92 30.91
C LYS A 282 -5.51 -17.79 30.87
N VAL A 283 -6.10 -17.55 29.72
CA VAL A 283 -7.15 -16.54 29.51
C VAL A 283 -8.30 -17.18 28.78
N PRO A 284 -9.56 -17.02 29.22
CA PRO A 284 -10.71 -17.51 28.47
C PRO A 284 -10.69 -16.96 27.04
N SER A 285 -10.68 -17.84 26.04
CA SER A 285 -10.57 -17.46 24.61
C SER A 285 -11.64 -16.44 24.21
N LYS A 286 -12.88 -16.61 24.70
CA LYS A 286 -13.97 -15.66 24.52
C LYS A 286 -13.65 -14.27 25.06
N ALA A 287 -13.12 -14.19 26.29
CA ALA A 287 -12.76 -12.91 26.90
C ALA A 287 -11.61 -12.21 26.17
N LEU A 288 -10.67 -12.98 25.59
CA LEU A 288 -9.60 -12.43 24.76
C LEU A 288 -10.14 -11.90 23.43
N TRP A 289 -11.04 -12.65 22.77
CA TRP A 289 -11.69 -12.22 21.54
C TRP A 289 -12.56 -10.97 21.73
N ASP A 290 -13.34 -10.92 22.82
CA ASP A 290 -14.16 -9.75 23.16
C ASP A 290 -13.29 -8.50 23.39
N GLN A 291 -12.10 -8.65 23.96
CA GLN A 291 -11.15 -7.54 24.11
C GLN A 291 -10.58 -7.05 22.78
N ILE A 292 -10.24 -7.96 21.86
CA ILE A 292 -9.79 -7.60 20.51
C ILE A 292 -10.89 -6.82 19.79
N ALA A 293 -12.12 -7.32 19.81
CA ALA A 293 -13.27 -6.68 19.18
C ALA A 293 -13.56 -5.29 19.80
N TYR A 294 -13.53 -5.19 21.14
CA TYR A 294 -13.74 -3.93 21.83
C TYR A 294 -12.64 -2.91 21.52
N ALA A 295 -11.37 -3.32 21.50
CA ALA A 295 -10.26 -2.45 21.18
C ALA A 295 -10.36 -1.92 19.74
N ALA A 296 -10.62 -2.81 18.77
CA ALA A 296 -10.85 -2.43 17.38
C ALA A 296 -12.03 -1.45 17.22
N TRP A 297 -13.15 -1.68 17.93
CA TRP A 297 -14.27 -0.72 17.94
C TRP A 297 -13.89 0.63 18.57
N ARG A 298 -13.12 0.61 19.67
CA ARG A 298 -12.81 1.81 20.46
C ARG A 298 -11.76 2.70 19.82
N CYS A 299 -10.76 2.13 19.14
CA CYS A 299 -9.61 2.85 18.62
C CYS A 299 -9.04 2.32 17.29
N ALA A 300 -9.74 1.44 16.58
CA ALA A 300 -9.32 0.83 15.30
C ALA A 300 -8.07 -0.08 15.37
N ASP A 301 -7.58 -0.39 16.57
CA ASP A 301 -6.42 -1.26 16.80
C ASP A 301 -6.67 -2.21 18.00
N PRO A 302 -6.02 -3.39 18.03
CA PRO A 302 -5.18 -3.92 16.98
C PRO A 302 -5.98 -4.48 15.80
N GLY A 303 -5.41 -4.42 14.61
CA GLY A 303 -5.85 -5.21 13.46
C GLY A 303 -5.66 -6.72 13.69
N THR A 304 -6.21 -7.54 12.80
CA THR A 304 -6.09 -8.99 12.86
C THR A 304 -5.34 -9.53 11.63
N GLN A 305 -4.46 -10.50 11.86
CA GLN A 305 -3.72 -11.22 10.82
C GLN A 305 -3.90 -12.72 11.05
N TYR A 306 -4.52 -13.42 10.11
CA TYR A 306 -4.85 -14.83 10.25
C TYR A 306 -3.65 -15.70 9.89
N ASN A 307 -2.83 -16.02 10.90
CA ASN A 307 -1.51 -16.62 10.72
C ASN A 307 -1.54 -17.89 9.87
N THR A 308 -2.42 -18.83 10.23
CA THR A 308 -2.51 -20.13 9.55
C THR A 308 -2.87 -19.95 8.08
N THR A 309 -3.92 -19.16 7.78
CA THR A 309 -4.33 -18.89 6.41
C THR A 309 -3.23 -18.22 5.59
N ILE A 310 -2.53 -17.22 6.15
CA ILE A 310 -1.42 -16.55 5.46
C ILE A 310 -0.34 -17.56 5.06
N ASN A 311 0.04 -18.47 5.96
CA ASN A 311 1.10 -19.44 5.69
C ASN A 311 0.66 -20.61 4.80
N GLU A 312 -0.62 -20.97 4.79
CA GLU A 312 -1.16 -21.95 3.83
C GLU A 312 -1.03 -21.49 2.38
N TRP A 313 -1.10 -20.18 2.14
CA TRP A 313 -0.89 -19.55 0.83
C TRP A 313 0.57 -19.13 0.58
N HIS A 314 1.51 -19.50 1.46
CA HIS A 314 2.91 -19.12 1.30
C HIS A 314 3.56 -19.89 0.14
N THR A 315 4.12 -19.16 -0.81
CA THR A 315 4.88 -19.70 -1.95
C THR A 315 6.27 -20.20 -1.57
N CYS A 316 6.84 -19.77 -0.44
CA CYS A 316 8.23 -20.05 -0.07
C CYS A 316 8.48 -20.49 1.39
N PRO A 317 7.71 -21.45 1.94
CA PRO A 317 7.82 -21.85 3.34
C PRO A 317 9.15 -22.53 3.71
N ALA A 318 9.95 -22.99 2.73
CA ALA A 318 11.29 -23.51 3.01
C ALA A 318 12.25 -22.41 3.53
N GLY A 319 11.92 -21.14 3.25
CA GLY A 319 12.65 -19.98 3.79
C GLY A 319 12.23 -19.56 5.20
N GLY A 320 11.17 -20.15 5.75
CA GLY A 320 10.61 -19.83 7.06
C GLY A 320 9.11 -19.50 7.03
N GLU A 321 8.56 -19.20 8.19
CA GLU A 321 7.17 -18.74 8.32
C GLU A 321 7.05 -17.27 7.92
N ILE A 322 5.93 -16.86 7.32
CA ILE A 322 5.58 -15.44 7.17
C ILE A 322 5.17 -14.93 8.54
N ARG A 323 6.06 -14.19 9.22
CA ARG A 323 5.87 -13.78 10.61
C ARG A 323 5.20 -12.42 10.80
N ALA A 324 5.22 -11.57 9.80
CA ALA A 324 4.71 -10.20 9.89
C ALA A 324 4.19 -9.72 8.54
N SER A 325 3.76 -8.46 8.51
CA SER A 325 3.44 -7.74 7.29
C SER A 325 4.18 -6.41 7.26
N ASN A 326 4.10 -5.69 6.15
CA ASN A 326 4.42 -4.26 6.11
C ASN A 326 3.31 -3.42 6.82
N PRO A 327 3.46 -2.08 6.92
CA PRO A 327 2.51 -1.18 7.62
C PRO A 327 1.04 -1.30 7.27
N CYS A 328 0.70 -1.62 6.02
CA CYS A 328 -0.69 -1.64 5.54
C CYS A 328 -1.22 -3.07 5.31
N SER A 329 -0.47 -4.10 5.76
CA SER A 329 -0.86 -5.52 5.70
C SER A 329 -1.07 -6.10 4.29
N GLU A 330 -0.63 -5.42 3.22
CA GLU A 330 -0.74 -5.91 1.83
C GLU A 330 0.44 -6.77 1.41
N TYR A 331 1.62 -6.58 2.02
CA TYR A 331 2.82 -7.38 1.75
C TYR A 331 3.03 -8.38 2.89
N MET A 332 2.88 -9.66 2.58
CA MET A 332 2.97 -10.80 3.49
C MET A 332 4.02 -11.77 2.98
N PHE A 333 5.25 -11.66 3.48
CA PHE A 333 6.35 -12.51 3.06
C PHE A 333 7.36 -12.70 4.19
N LEU A 334 8.48 -13.37 3.91
CA LEU A 334 9.53 -13.67 4.87
C LEU A 334 10.12 -12.41 5.52
N ASP A 335 10.60 -12.58 6.76
CA ASP A 335 11.33 -11.52 7.45
C ASP A 335 12.57 -11.07 6.68
N ASN A 336 12.95 -9.81 6.87
CA ASN A 336 14.08 -9.18 6.20
C ASN A 336 13.94 -9.22 4.66
N THR A 337 12.74 -9.00 4.15
CA THR A 337 12.48 -8.84 2.71
C THR A 337 11.78 -7.51 2.42
N ALA A 338 11.75 -7.12 1.15
CA ALA A 338 11.14 -5.87 0.72
C ALA A 338 10.37 -6.03 -0.59
N CYS A 339 9.35 -5.20 -0.76
CA CYS A 339 8.49 -5.20 -1.93
C CYS A 339 8.35 -3.80 -2.54
N ASN A 340 8.51 -3.74 -3.87
CA ASN A 340 8.22 -2.60 -4.71
C ASN A 340 6.86 -2.81 -5.39
N LEU A 341 6.08 -1.73 -5.48
CA LEU A 341 4.68 -1.79 -5.88
C LEU A 341 4.39 -0.93 -7.10
N ALA A 342 3.37 -1.32 -7.85
CA ALA A 342 2.73 -0.50 -8.87
C ALA A 342 1.22 -0.72 -8.83
N SER A 343 0.45 0.26 -9.30
CA SER A 343 -1.02 0.15 -9.33
C SER A 343 -1.59 0.67 -10.62
N ALA A 344 -2.36 -0.17 -11.31
CA ALA A 344 -3.13 0.20 -12.49
C ALA A 344 -4.39 0.99 -12.11
N ASN A 345 -4.77 1.99 -12.90
CA ASN A 345 -6.05 2.67 -12.78
C ASN A 345 -7.10 1.94 -13.63
N LEU A 346 -8.03 1.22 -12.99
CA LEU A 346 -9.01 0.40 -13.70
C LEU A 346 -9.89 1.20 -14.67
N MET A 347 -10.15 2.48 -14.38
CA MET A 347 -10.96 3.34 -15.27
C MET A 347 -10.29 3.67 -16.60
N LYS A 348 -8.99 3.37 -16.78
CA LYS A 348 -8.29 3.52 -18.07
C LYS A 348 -8.51 2.32 -19.00
N PHE A 349 -9.08 1.24 -18.50
CA PHE A 349 -9.43 0.03 -19.22
C PHE A 349 -10.95 -0.18 -19.24
N TYR A 350 -11.73 0.87 -19.00
CA TYR A 350 -13.19 0.79 -18.95
C TYR A 350 -13.81 1.77 -19.93
N ASP A 351 -14.60 1.24 -20.86
CA ASP A 351 -15.41 2.03 -21.77
C ASP A 351 -16.75 2.37 -21.11
N LYS A 352 -16.92 3.68 -20.84
CA LYS A 352 -18.10 4.22 -20.17
C LYS A 352 -19.35 4.22 -21.05
N GLU A 353 -19.20 4.16 -22.37
CA GLU A 353 -20.33 4.19 -23.30
C GLU A 353 -20.93 2.80 -23.48
N THR A 354 -20.07 1.77 -23.54
CA THR A 354 -20.47 0.38 -23.75
C THR A 354 -20.55 -0.45 -22.46
N ASN A 355 -20.08 0.10 -21.34
CA ASN A 355 -19.89 -0.61 -20.07
C ASN A 355 -19.04 -1.87 -20.23
N HIS A 356 -17.99 -1.78 -21.04
CA HIS A 356 -17.09 -2.87 -21.34
C HIS A 356 -15.72 -2.67 -20.69
N PHE A 357 -15.17 -3.73 -20.11
CA PHE A 357 -13.80 -3.73 -19.58
C PHE A 357 -12.83 -4.30 -20.60
N ASP A 358 -11.84 -3.52 -21.00
CA ASP A 358 -10.76 -3.90 -21.92
C ASP A 358 -9.77 -4.84 -21.22
N VAL A 359 -10.07 -6.14 -21.31
CA VAL A 359 -9.23 -7.20 -20.76
C VAL A 359 -7.86 -7.24 -21.43
N GLU A 360 -7.77 -7.09 -22.75
CA GLU A 360 -6.51 -7.20 -23.49
C GLU A 360 -5.55 -6.08 -23.11
N GLY A 361 -6.03 -4.84 -23.09
CA GLY A 361 -5.25 -3.70 -22.63
C GLY A 361 -4.82 -3.84 -21.16
N TYR A 362 -5.69 -4.40 -20.31
CA TYR A 362 -5.35 -4.63 -18.91
C TYR A 362 -4.28 -5.72 -18.73
N GLU A 363 -4.37 -6.85 -19.44
CA GLU A 363 -3.35 -7.90 -19.46
C GLU A 363 -2.01 -7.36 -19.95
N TYR A 364 -2.00 -6.56 -21.03
CA TYR A 364 -0.79 -5.93 -21.55
C TYR A 364 -0.13 -5.02 -20.51
N ASN A 365 -0.93 -4.17 -19.86
CA ASN A 365 -0.45 -3.29 -18.80
C ASN A 365 0.10 -4.08 -17.60
N CYS A 366 -0.55 -5.19 -17.21
CA CYS A 366 -0.06 -6.06 -16.14
C CYS A 366 1.29 -6.68 -16.50
N ARG A 367 1.46 -7.15 -17.74
CA ARG A 367 2.72 -7.67 -18.27
C ARG A 367 3.82 -6.61 -18.20
N LEU A 368 3.58 -5.43 -18.79
CA LEU A 368 4.55 -4.34 -18.86
C LEU A 368 5.04 -3.94 -17.47
N TRP A 369 4.12 -3.74 -16.53
CA TRP A 369 4.48 -3.32 -15.17
C TRP A 369 5.07 -4.42 -14.30
N THR A 370 4.79 -5.70 -14.60
CA THR A 370 5.51 -6.81 -13.96
C THR A 370 7.00 -6.76 -14.31
N VAL A 371 7.35 -6.48 -15.58
CA VAL A 371 8.75 -6.31 -16.02
C VAL A 371 9.41 -5.10 -15.35
N VAL A 372 8.69 -3.97 -15.23
CA VAL A 372 9.19 -2.78 -14.49
C VAL A 372 9.53 -3.12 -13.04
N LEU A 373 8.63 -3.83 -12.36
CA LEU A 373 8.81 -4.21 -10.97
C LEU A 373 10.01 -5.15 -10.82
N GLU A 374 10.15 -6.13 -11.71
CA GLU A 374 11.28 -7.07 -11.70
C GLU A 374 12.62 -6.37 -11.96
N ILE A 375 12.71 -5.48 -12.96
CA ILE A 375 13.93 -4.68 -13.20
C ILE A 375 14.28 -3.87 -11.94
N SER A 376 13.27 -3.33 -11.24
CA SER A 376 13.49 -2.53 -10.03
C SER A 376 14.13 -3.31 -8.87
N VAL A 377 14.00 -4.65 -8.83
CA VAL A 377 14.72 -5.49 -7.86
C VAL A 377 16.24 -5.36 -8.08
N LEU A 378 16.69 -5.35 -9.34
CA LEU A 378 18.11 -5.27 -9.70
C LEU A 378 18.71 -3.90 -9.38
N MET A 379 17.93 -2.84 -9.56
CA MET A 379 18.39 -1.46 -9.32
C MET A 379 18.58 -1.16 -7.84
N ALA A 380 17.94 -1.93 -6.96
CA ALA A 380 17.73 -1.52 -5.59
C ALA A 380 18.97 -1.60 -4.69
N GLN A 381 18.93 -0.80 -3.64
CA GLN A 381 19.77 -0.94 -2.45
C GLN A 381 18.92 -0.93 -1.18
N PHE A 382 19.43 -1.54 -0.11
CA PHE A 382 18.67 -1.89 1.08
C PHE A 382 19.42 -1.51 2.37
N PRO A 383 18.70 -1.27 3.49
CA PRO A 383 19.24 -0.70 4.73
C PRO A 383 20.12 -1.67 5.56
N SER A 384 20.04 -2.98 5.30
CA SER A 384 20.84 -4.02 5.95
C SER A 384 21.27 -5.08 4.93
N ARG A 385 22.20 -5.95 5.35
CA ARG A 385 22.80 -7.00 4.53
C ARG A 385 21.79 -8.09 4.20
N GLU A 386 21.03 -8.51 5.20
CA GLU A 386 20.01 -9.56 5.12
C GLU A 386 18.90 -9.13 4.17
N VAL A 387 18.43 -7.89 4.30
CA VAL A 387 17.39 -7.36 3.41
C VAL A 387 17.87 -7.31 1.97
N ALA A 388 19.12 -6.90 1.73
CA ALA A 388 19.69 -6.91 0.38
C ALA A 388 19.76 -8.32 -0.20
N GLN A 389 20.22 -9.28 0.60
CA GLN A 389 20.38 -10.66 0.18
C GLN A 389 19.02 -11.31 -0.13
N LEU A 390 18.11 -11.34 0.84
CA LEU A 390 16.83 -12.05 0.70
C LEU A 390 15.92 -11.38 -0.34
N SER A 391 15.92 -10.05 -0.44
CA SER A 391 15.13 -9.37 -1.48
C SER A 391 15.63 -9.71 -2.89
N TYR A 392 16.94 -9.93 -3.08
CA TYR A 392 17.49 -10.40 -4.35
C TYR A 392 17.21 -11.88 -4.61
N GLU A 393 17.26 -12.71 -3.57
CA GLU A 393 17.06 -14.15 -3.63
C GLU A 393 15.61 -14.56 -3.91
N TYR A 394 14.63 -13.80 -3.41
CA TYR A 394 13.20 -14.08 -3.57
C TYR A 394 12.50 -13.19 -4.60
N ARG A 395 13.03 -11.99 -4.88
CA ARG A 395 12.57 -11.11 -5.97
C ARG A 395 11.07 -10.78 -5.89
N THR A 396 10.61 -10.40 -4.70
CA THR A 396 9.20 -10.14 -4.41
C THR A 396 8.69 -8.83 -5.00
N LEU A 397 7.58 -8.90 -5.71
CA LEU A 397 6.91 -7.78 -6.37
C LEU A 397 5.51 -7.54 -5.78
N GLY A 398 4.92 -6.40 -6.10
CA GLY A 398 3.54 -6.09 -5.75
C GLY A 398 2.82 -5.24 -6.79
N LEU A 399 2.45 -5.88 -7.89
CA LEU A 399 1.50 -5.29 -8.84
C LEU A 399 0.08 -5.34 -8.26
N GLY A 400 -0.63 -4.22 -8.34
CA GLY A 400 -2.01 -4.07 -7.90
C GLY A 400 -2.82 -3.16 -8.83
N TYR A 401 -3.97 -2.71 -8.33
CA TYR A 401 -4.81 -1.75 -9.02
C TYR A 401 -5.49 -0.79 -8.04
N ALA A 402 -6.11 0.26 -8.59
CA ALA A 402 -6.93 1.23 -7.90
C ALA A 402 -8.23 1.49 -8.67
N ASN A 403 -9.14 2.24 -8.05
CA ASN A 403 -10.35 2.77 -8.67
C ASN A 403 -11.47 1.73 -8.90
N LEU A 404 -11.46 0.61 -8.15
CA LEU A 404 -12.50 -0.43 -8.27
C LEU A 404 -13.89 0.11 -7.92
N GLY A 405 -14.00 0.84 -6.80
CA GLY A 405 -15.28 1.42 -6.39
C GLY A 405 -15.89 2.33 -7.46
N THR A 406 -15.05 3.09 -8.17
CA THR A 406 -15.48 3.95 -9.28
C THR A 406 -15.91 3.15 -10.49
N LEU A 407 -15.16 2.10 -10.86
CA LEU A 407 -15.55 1.22 -11.97
C LEU A 407 -16.94 0.63 -11.72
N LEU A 408 -17.16 0.05 -10.54
CA LEU A 408 -18.46 -0.53 -10.17
C LEU A 408 -19.58 0.52 -10.15
N MET A 409 -19.31 1.68 -9.55
CA MET A 409 -20.28 2.78 -9.49
C MET A 409 -20.67 3.28 -10.88
N VAL A 410 -19.71 3.52 -11.77
CA VAL A 410 -19.98 3.94 -13.15
C VAL A 410 -20.75 2.84 -13.90
N SER A 411 -20.44 1.57 -13.65
CA SER A 411 -21.16 0.44 -14.23
C SER A 411 -22.63 0.34 -13.76
N GLY A 412 -23.04 1.12 -12.75
CA GLY A 412 -24.35 0.99 -12.13
C GLY A 412 -24.48 -0.25 -11.23
N ILE A 413 -23.36 -0.85 -10.83
CA ILE A 413 -23.32 -2.09 -10.04
C ILE A 413 -23.10 -1.74 -8.56
N PRO A 414 -24.00 -2.14 -7.65
CA PRO A 414 -23.81 -1.92 -6.21
C PRO A 414 -22.55 -2.64 -5.72
N TYR A 415 -21.71 -1.93 -4.95
CA TYR A 415 -20.45 -2.46 -4.43
C TYR A 415 -20.66 -3.73 -3.57
N ASP A 416 -21.77 -3.81 -2.84
CA ASP A 416 -22.15 -4.91 -1.96
C ASP A 416 -22.91 -6.06 -2.66
N SER A 417 -22.86 -6.15 -4.00
CA SER A 417 -23.50 -7.21 -4.78
C SER A 417 -22.60 -8.41 -5.08
N GLU A 418 -23.20 -9.56 -5.44
CA GLU A 418 -22.45 -10.73 -5.92
C GLU A 418 -21.75 -10.47 -7.25
N GLU A 419 -22.39 -9.68 -8.14
CA GLU A 419 -21.81 -9.25 -9.41
C GLU A 419 -20.54 -8.43 -9.19
N ALA A 420 -20.55 -7.47 -8.26
CA ALA A 420 -19.36 -6.71 -7.88
C ALA A 420 -18.23 -7.60 -7.35
N ARG A 421 -18.55 -8.58 -6.50
CA ARG A 421 -17.58 -9.56 -5.99
C ARG A 421 -16.97 -10.39 -7.12
N ALA A 422 -17.79 -10.85 -8.06
CA ALA A 422 -17.34 -11.64 -9.19
C ALA A 422 -16.45 -10.85 -10.16
N ILE A 423 -16.82 -9.59 -10.47
CA ILE A 423 -15.99 -8.69 -11.30
C ILE A 423 -14.66 -8.38 -10.60
N ALA A 424 -14.69 -8.02 -9.32
CA ALA A 424 -13.47 -7.75 -8.56
C ALA A 424 -12.54 -8.97 -8.49
N GLY A 425 -13.12 -10.16 -8.28
CA GLY A 425 -12.41 -11.44 -8.33
C GLY A 425 -11.79 -11.70 -9.70
N ALA A 426 -12.54 -11.49 -10.79
CA ALA A 426 -12.05 -11.71 -12.15
C ALA A 426 -10.92 -10.75 -12.53
N ILE A 427 -11.04 -9.45 -12.22
CA ILE A 427 -9.97 -8.45 -12.43
C ILE A 427 -8.71 -8.87 -11.68
N THR A 428 -8.85 -9.26 -10.41
CA THR A 428 -7.72 -9.71 -9.58
C THR A 428 -7.08 -10.98 -10.16
N ALA A 429 -7.89 -11.96 -10.58
CA ALA A 429 -7.40 -13.20 -11.17
C ALA A 429 -6.66 -12.96 -12.49
N ILE A 430 -7.17 -12.11 -13.37
CA ILE A 430 -6.51 -11.73 -14.63
C ILE A 430 -5.16 -11.07 -14.34
N MET A 431 -5.11 -10.12 -13.41
CA MET A 431 -3.87 -9.44 -13.02
C MET A 431 -2.83 -10.42 -12.48
N THR A 432 -3.21 -11.24 -11.49
CA THR A 432 -2.28 -12.14 -10.81
C THR A 432 -1.83 -13.28 -11.73
N GLY A 433 -2.74 -13.89 -12.49
CA GLY A 433 -2.39 -14.91 -13.48
C GLY A 433 -1.44 -14.34 -14.54
N THR A 434 -1.73 -13.15 -15.09
CA THR A 434 -0.86 -12.50 -16.08
C THR A 434 0.51 -12.14 -15.52
N ALA A 435 0.59 -11.70 -14.27
CA ALA A 435 1.86 -11.38 -13.61
C ALA A 435 2.72 -12.66 -13.42
N TYR A 436 2.14 -13.77 -12.95
CA TYR A 436 2.89 -15.03 -12.81
C TYR A 436 3.22 -15.68 -14.16
N LYS A 437 2.35 -15.58 -15.16
CA LYS A 437 2.65 -15.94 -16.55
C LYS A 437 3.88 -15.18 -17.05
N THR A 438 3.88 -13.85 -16.89
CA THR A 438 5.02 -12.99 -17.27
C THR A 438 6.27 -13.36 -16.49
N SER A 439 6.14 -13.68 -15.20
CA SER A 439 7.25 -14.15 -14.37
C SER A 439 7.85 -15.47 -14.86
N ALA A 440 7.02 -16.41 -15.32
CA ALA A 440 7.49 -17.68 -15.89
C ALA A 440 8.19 -17.49 -17.25
N GLU A 441 7.70 -16.59 -18.08
CA GLU A 441 8.36 -16.23 -19.34
C GLU A 441 9.72 -15.55 -19.10
N MET A 442 9.81 -14.65 -18.10
CA MET A 442 11.10 -14.09 -17.69
C MET A 442 12.03 -15.19 -17.16
N ALA A 443 11.51 -16.18 -16.44
CA ALA A 443 12.30 -17.31 -15.96
C ALA A 443 12.86 -18.18 -17.10
N ALA A 444 12.12 -18.33 -18.21
CA ALA A 444 12.60 -19.05 -19.38
C ALA A 444 13.87 -18.43 -19.99
N SER A 445 14.01 -17.10 -19.91
CA SER A 445 15.14 -16.35 -20.47
C SER A 445 16.24 -16.05 -19.46
N LEU A 446 15.87 -15.76 -18.21
CA LEU A 446 16.77 -15.22 -17.17
C LEU A 446 16.98 -16.20 -15.99
N GLY A 447 16.27 -17.33 -15.98
CA GLY A 447 16.20 -18.27 -14.85
C GLY A 447 15.17 -17.86 -13.79
N ALA A 448 14.67 -18.84 -13.05
CA ALA A 448 13.81 -18.62 -11.89
C ALA A 448 14.53 -17.82 -10.77
N PHE A 449 13.79 -17.35 -9.74
CA PHE A 449 14.45 -16.73 -8.59
C PHE A 449 15.38 -17.73 -7.89
N PRO A 450 16.50 -17.28 -7.27
CA PRO A 450 17.52 -18.17 -6.70
C PRO A 450 17.01 -19.26 -5.74
N ARG A 451 15.96 -18.98 -4.96
CA ARG A 451 15.37 -19.92 -3.98
C ARG A 451 14.18 -20.71 -4.54
N TYR A 452 14.01 -20.75 -5.86
CA TYR A 452 12.85 -21.42 -6.48
C TYR A 452 12.90 -22.93 -6.29
N GLU A 453 14.03 -23.59 -6.54
CA GLU A 453 14.09 -25.06 -6.56
C GLU A 453 13.69 -25.68 -5.21
N GLU A 454 14.14 -25.09 -4.10
CA GLU A 454 13.75 -25.54 -2.75
C GLU A 454 12.27 -25.26 -2.42
N ASN A 455 11.64 -24.32 -3.12
CA ASN A 455 10.25 -23.91 -2.90
C ASN A 455 9.31 -24.36 -4.03
N LYS A 456 9.81 -25.10 -5.02
CA LYS A 456 9.11 -25.41 -6.27
C LYS A 456 7.74 -26.04 -6.01
N GLU A 457 7.71 -27.11 -5.20
CA GLU A 457 6.47 -27.82 -4.88
C GLU A 457 5.46 -26.92 -4.13
N HIS A 458 5.94 -26.10 -3.21
CA HIS A 458 5.10 -25.18 -2.44
C HIS A 458 4.52 -24.07 -3.32
N MET A 459 5.34 -23.50 -4.18
CA MET A 459 4.90 -22.47 -5.11
C MET A 459 3.92 -23.03 -6.12
N MET A 460 4.19 -24.19 -6.71
CA MET A 460 3.27 -24.83 -7.66
C MET A 460 1.92 -25.17 -7.03
N ARG A 461 1.91 -25.65 -5.78
CA ARG A 461 0.66 -25.84 -5.01
C ARG A 461 -0.15 -24.54 -4.92
N VAL A 462 0.50 -23.41 -4.59
CA VAL A 462 -0.18 -22.11 -4.50
C VAL A 462 -0.74 -21.67 -5.87
N MET A 463 0.01 -21.84 -6.95
CA MET A 463 -0.46 -21.51 -8.30
C MET A 463 -1.65 -22.37 -8.73
N ARG A 464 -1.61 -23.67 -8.44
CA ARG A 464 -2.74 -24.59 -8.67
C ARG A 464 -3.96 -24.22 -7.83
N ASN A 465 -3.79 -23.82 -6.56
CA ASN A 465 -4.89 -23.35 -5.72
C ASN A 465 -5.55 -22.07 -6.26
N HIS A 466 -4.76 -21.12 -6.78
CA HIS A 466 -5.33 -19.95 -7.44
C HIS A 466 -6.07 -20.30 -8.73
N ARG A 467 -5.53 -21.23 -9.53
CA ARG A 467 -6.23 -21.78 -10.69
C ARG A 467 -7.55 -22.43 -10.30
N LEU A 468 -7.57 -23.27 -9.26
CA LEU A 468 -8.79 -23.89 -8.74
C LEU A 468 -9.81 -22.84 -8.28
N ALA A 469 -9.38 -21.74 -7.66
CA ALA A 469 -10.26 -20.63 -7.31
C ALA A 469 -10.87 -19.92 -8.53
N ALA A 470 -10.10 -19.74 -9.61
CA ALA A 470 -10.62 -19.18 -10.86
C ALA A 470 -11.73 -20.05 -11.48
N TYR A 471 -11.64 -21.36 -11.29
CA TYR A 471 -12.64 -22.34 -11.75
C TYR A 471 -13.74 -22.66 -10.73
N ASP A 472 -13.75 -22.02 -9.56
CA ASP A 472 -14.66 -22.33 -8.46
C ASP A 472 -14.69 -23.82 -8.07
N ALA A 473 -13.52 -24.45 -8.08
CA ALA A 473 -13.35 -25.87 -7.74
C ALA A 473 -13.36 -26.14 -6.23
N ASP A 474 -13.49 -27.41 -5.85
CA ASP A 474 -13.60 -27.84 -4.45
C ASP A 474 -12.32 -28.47 -3.89
N GLU A 475 -11.41 -28.88 -4.76
CA GLU A 475 -10.26 -29.75 -4.50
C GLU A 475 -8.96 -28.99 -4.18
N TYR A 476 -9.03 -27.96 -3.36
CA TYR A 476 -7.83 -27.20 -2.95
C TYR A 476 -6.79 -28.06 -2.23
N GLU A 477 -5.52 -27.81 -2.52
CA GLU A 477 -4.39 -28.48 -1.93
C GLU A 477 -3.96 -27.80 -0.62
N THR A 478 -4.00 -28.54 0.50
CA THR A 478 -3.44 -28.14 1.80
C THR A 478 -3.98 -26.80 2.33
N LEU A 479 -5.28 -26.54 2.17
CA LEU A 479 -5.96 -25.40 2.79
C LEU A 479 -6.92 -25.89 3.89
N SER A 480 -6.88 -25.28 5.07
CA SER A 480 -7.83 -25.57 6.14
C SER A 480 -9.17 -24.85 5.94
N LEU A 481 -9.16 -23.74 5.20
CA LEU A 481 -10.35 -22.96 4.84
C LEU A 481 -10.42 -22.83 3.32
N LYS A 482 -11.59 -23.17 2.76
CA LYS A 482 -11.86 -23.00 1.33
C LYS A 482 -12.04 -21.50 1.03
N PRO A 483 -11.33 -20.94 0.04
CA PRO A 483 -11.59 -19.58 -0.43
C PRO A 483 -12.90 -19.53 -1.23
N GLN A 484 -13.37 -18.32 -1.54
CA GLN A 484 -14.47 -18.12 -2.48
C GLN A 484 -13.92 -18.15 -3.91
N GLY A 485 -14.45 -19.04 -4.75
CA GLY A 485 -14.12 -19.08 -6.18
C GLY A 485 -14.96 -18.11 -7.02
N LEU A 486 -14.63 -18.01 -8.31
CA LEU A 486 -15.36 -17.16 -9.25
C LEU A 486 -16.68 -17.82 -9.67
N LYS A 487 -17.79 -17.34 -9.09
CA LYS A 487 -19.13 -17.83 -9.44
C LYS A 487 -19.51 -17.40 -10.85
N ALA A 488 -19.59 -18.38 -11.77
CA ALA A 488 -19.91 -18.15 -13.17
C ALA A 488 -21.27 -17.45 -13.38
N GLU A 489 -22.25 -17.70 -12.51
CA GLU A 489 -23.57 -17.07 -12.53
C GLU A 489 -23.55 -15.55 -12.30
N HIS A 490 -22.47 -15.00 -11.74
CA HIS A 490 -22.34 -13.58 -11.38
C HIS A 490 -21.21 -12.87 -12.14
N CYS A 491 -20.39 -13.60 -12.89
CA CYS A 491 -19.23 -13.06 -13.59
C CYS A 491 -19.53 -12.90 -15.09
N PRO A 492 -19.23 -11.76 -15.72
CA PRO A 492 -19.32 -11.64 -17.17
C PRO A 492 -18.47 -12.70 -17.87
N ASP A 493 -19.07 -13.46 -18.80
CA ASP A 493 -18.46 -14.61 -19.48
C ASP A 493 -17.05 -14.35 -20.03
N TYR A 494 -16.84 -13.17 -20.63
CA TYR A 494 -15.56 -12.81 -21.24
C TYR A 494 -14.46 -12.59 -20.18
N MET A 495 -14.82 -12.03 -19.02
CA MET A 495 -13.89 -11.83 -17.90
C MET A 495 -13.57 -13.16 -17.21
N LEU A 496 -14.59 -14.02 -17.03
CA LEU A 496 -14.39 -15.35 -16.44
C LEU A 496 -13.43 -16.19 -17.30
N LYS A 497 -13.63 -16.20 -18.62
CA LYS A 497 -12.75 -16.91 -19.56
C LYS A 497 -11.33 -16.38 -19.51
N ALA A 498 -11.15 -15.07 -19.47
CA ALA A 498 -9.83 -14.45 -19.34
C ALA A 498 -9.16 -14.80 -18.01
N ALA A 499 -9.89 -14.74 -16.89
CA ALA A 499 -9.40 -15.13 -15.57
C ALA A 499 -8.93 -16.59 -15.53
N CYS A 500 -9.75 -17.51 -16.05
CA CYS A 500 -9.39 -18.93 -16.15
C CYS A 500 -8.14 -19.14 -17.01
N LYS A 501 -8.12 -18.53 -18.21
CA LYS A 501 -7.00 -18.62 -19.14
C LYS A 501 -5.70 -18.07 -18.54
N ALA A 502 -5.75 -16.93 -17.86
CA ALA A 502 -4.58 -16.32 -17.24
C ALA A 502 -3.93 -17.27 -16.22
N TRP A 503 -4.73 -18.02 -15.46
CA TRP A 503 -4.24 -19.04 -14.52
C TRP A 503 -3.82 -20.36 -15.17
N ASP A 504 -4.49 -20.79 -16.24
CA ASP A 504 -4.03 -21.92 -17.05
C ASP A 504 -2.62 -21.66 -17.59
N ASP A 505 -2.42 -20.50 -18.24
CA ASP A 505 -1.13 -20.09 -18.79
C ASP A 505 -0.07 -19.95 -17.67
N ALA A 506 -0.43 -19.36 -16.53
CA ALA A 506 0.49 -19.17 -15.40
C ALA A 506 0.98 -20.50 -14.81
N VAL A 507 0.11 -21.50 -14.70
CA VAL A 507 0.48 -22.84 -14.22
C VAL A 507 1.28 -23.59 -15.29
N GLU A 508 0.81 -23.62 -16.54
CA GLU A 508 1.49 -24.35 -17.63
C GLU A 508 2.93 -23.85 -17.84
N LEU A 509 3.13 -22.53 -17.93
CA LEU A 509 4.47 -21.96 -18.11
C LEU A 509 5.32 -22.11 -16.84
N GLY A 510 4.71 -22.00 -15.66
CA GLY A 510 5.39 -22.22 -14.39
C GLY A 510 5.92 -23.63 -14.20
N GLU A 511 5.16 -24.65 -14.61
CA GLU A 511 5.61 -26.04 -14.62
C GLU A 511 6.82 -26.24 -15.54
N LYS A 512 6.84 -25.53 -16.67
CA LYS A 512 7.88 -25.66 -17.69
C LYS A 512 9.17 -24.91 -17.35
N TYR A 513 9.06 -23.70 -16.80
CA TYR A 513 10.19 -22.78 -16.67
C TYR A 513 10.47 -22.31 -15.24
N GLY A 514 9.58 -22.61 -14.30
CA GLY A 514 9.57 -21.99 -12.99
C GLY A 514 9.12 -20.54 -13.04
N TYR A 515 9.39 -19.78 -11.97
CA TYR A 515 9.00 -18.38 -11.86
C TYR A 515 10.17 -17.50 -11.49
N ARG A 516 10.21 -16.30 -12.06
CA ARG A 516 11.23 -15.29 -11.77
C ARG A 516 11.02 -14.61 -10.41
N ASN A 517 9.82 -14.68 -9.85
CA ASN A 517 9.41 -13.91 -8.68
C ASN A 517 8.65 -14.78 -7.67
N ALA A 518 9.09 -14.82 -6.42
CA ALA A 518 8.42 -15.58 -5.36
C ALA A 518 7.03 -15.03 -4.98
N GLN A 519 6.81 -13.74 -5.24
CA GLN A 519 5.54 -13.05 -5.08
C GLN A 519 5.39 -12.02 -6.20
N ALA A 520 4.22 -11.91 -6.83
CA ALA A 520 4.01 -11.02 -7.97
C ALA A 520 3.05 -9.84 -7.70
N THR A 521 2.00 -10.05 -6.91
CA THR A 521 0.88 -9.08 -6.80
C THR A 521 0.48 -8.77 -5.36
N VAL A 522 0.05 -7.53 -5.11
CA VAL A 522 -0.62 -7.09 -3.86
C VAL A 522 -1.65 -6.03 -4.20
N ILE A 523 -2.66 -5.84 -3.35
CA ILE A 523 -3.57 -4.70 -3.45
C ILE A 523 -3.22 -3.69 -2.35
N ALA A 524 -2.59 -2.58 -2.74
CA ALA A 524 -2.18 -1.54 -1.81
C ALA A 524 -3.29 -0.48 -1.60
N PRO A 525 -3.24 0.31 -0.51
CA PRO A 525 -4.22 1.38 -0.28
C PRO A 525 -4.20 2.50 -1.33
N THR A 526 -3.08 2.71 -2.03
CA THR A 526 -2.88 3.73 -3.08
C THR A 526 -3.15 5.21 -2.70
N GLY A 527 -3.31 5.57 -1.43
CA GLY A 527 -3.83 6.89 -1.00
C GLY A 527 -3.09 8.16 -1.47
N THR A 528 -1.85 8.08 -1.97
CA THR A 528 -1.19 9.22 -2.65
C THR A 528 -1.11 9.03 -4.17
N ILE A 529 -0.85 7.82 -4.65
CA ILE A 529 -0.69 7.56 -6.09
C ILE A 529 -2.03 7.52 -6.83
N GLY A 530 -3.13 7.15 -6.17
CA GLY A 530 -4.49 7.29 -6.73
C GLY A 530 -4.80 8.74 -7.09
N LEU A 531 -4.35 9.70 -6.27
CA LEU A 531 -4.48 11.13 -6.58
C LEU A 531 -3.55 11.61 -7.70
N VAL A 532 -2.47 10.88 -7.98
CA VAL A 532 -1.62 11.17 -9.16
C VAL A 532 -2.29 10.67 -10.43
N MET A 533 -3.07 9.59 -10.33
CA MET A 533 -3.81 9.00 -11.45
C MET A 533 -5.23 9.55 -11.62
N ASP A 534 -5.61 10.57 -10.83
CA ASP A 534 -6.98 11.11 -10.76
C ASP A 534 -8.05 10.04 -10.50
N CYS A 535 -7.74 9.07 -9.65
CA CYS A 535 -8.72 8.10 -9.18
C CYS A 535 -9.70 8.75 -8.19
N ASP A 536 -11.00 8.54 -8.40
CA ASP A 536 -12.06 8.95 -7.47
C ASP A 536 -12.07 8.06 -6.21
N THR A 537 -11.73 6.78 -6.37
CA THR A 537 -11.62 5.77 -5.30
C THR A 537 -10.21 5.17 -5.22
N THR A 538 -9.82 4.67 -4.05
CA THR A 538 -8.46 4.23 -3.76
C THR A 538 -8.37 2.71 -3.63
N GLY A 539 -7.41 2.07 -4.30
CA GLY A 539 -7.25 0.62 -4.22
C GLY A 539 -8.53 -0.11 -4.61
N VAL A 540 -8.94 -1.06 -3.76
CA VAL A 540 -10.25 -1.71 -3.85
C VAL A 540 -11.38 -0.92 -3.20
N GLU A 541 -11.08 0.05 -2.34
CA GLU A 541 -12.05 0.69 -1.46
C GLU A 541 -13.22 1.34 -2.22
N PRO A 542 -14.46 1.26 -1.69
CA PRO A 542 -15.55 2.07 -2.19
C PRO A 542 -15.30 3.55 -1.95
N ASP A 543 -16.11 4.42 -2.57
CA ASP A 543 -16.00 5.83 -2.28
C ASP A 543 -16.45 6.15 -0.84
N PHE A 544 -15.58 6.80 -0.08
CA PHE A 544 -15.88 7.21 1.29
C PHE A 544 -16.97 8.28 1.35
N ALA A 545 -16.96 9.23 0.40
CA ALA A 545 -17.95 10.31 0.31
C ALA A 545 -17.89 10.99 -1.07
N LEU A 546 -19.03 11.37 -1.64
CA LEU A 546 -19.10 12.02 -2.96
C LEU A 546 -18.44 13.42 -2.99
N VAL A 547 -18.38 14.10 -1.84
CA VAL A 547 -17.70 15.39 -1.66
C VAL A 547 -16.77 15.29 -0.46
N LYS A 548 -15.48 15.53 -0.68
CA LYS A 548 -14.43 15.42 0.33
C LYS A 548 -13.70 16.74 0.45
N PHE A 549 -13.24 17.08 1.65
CA PHE A 549 -12.39 18.24 1.88
C PHE A 549 -11.05 17.80 2.46
N LYS A 550 -9.99 18.06 1.72
CA LYS A 550 -8.63 17.71 2.13
C LYS A 550 -7.91 18.92 2.69
N LYS A 551 -7.52 18.86 3.97
CA LYS A 551 -6.67 19.88 4.60
C LYS A 551 -5.28 19.86 3.95
N LEU A 552 -4.76 21.02 3.54
CA LEU A 552 -3.43 21.14 2.95
C LEU A 552 -2.36 21.40 4.03
N SER A 553 -1.14 20.91 3.79
CA SER A 553 0.01 21.22 4.64
C SER A 553 0.38 22.71 4.49
N GLY A 554 0.13 23.50 5.53
CA GLY A 554 0.28 24.97 5.52
C GLY A 554 -1.03 25.74 5.77
N GLY A 555 -2.16 25.05 5.89
CA GLY A 555 -3.48 25.65 6.11
C GLY A 555 -4.35 25.63 4.85
N GLY A 556 -5.67 25.75 5.02
CA GLY A 556 -6.66 25.69 3.94
C GLY A 556 -7.16 24.28 3.60
N TYR A 557 -8.18 24.22 2.74
CA TYR A 557 -8.84 22.99 2.30
C TYR A 557 -8.92 22.91 0.77
N PHE A 558 -8.86 21.70 0.25
CA PHE A 558 -9.07 21.37 -1.15
C PHE A 558 -10.34 20.52 -1.28
N LYS A 559 -11.35 21.03 -1.98
CA LYS A 559 -12.60 20.31 -2.25
C LYS A 559 -12.39 19.32 -3.38
N ILE A 560 -12.71 18.05 -3.14
CA ILE A 560 -12.67 16.95 -4.10
C ILE A 560 -14.11 16.49 -4.31
N ILE A 561 -14.58 16.56 -5.54
CA ILE A 561 -15.92 16.11 -5.93
C ILE A 561 -15.72 14.88 -6.81
N ASN A 562 -16.42 13.79 -6.50
CA ASN A 562 -16.43 12.61 -7.35
C ASN A 562 -16.98 12.98 -8.74
N GLN A 563 -16.16 12.82 -9.77
CA GLN A 563 -16.52 13.20 -11.14
C GLN A 563 -17.30 12.12 -11.89
N SER A 564 -17.43 10.94 -11.30
CA SER A 564 -18.03 9.75 -11.92
C SER A 564 -19.52 9.58 -11.62
N VAL A 565 -20.08 10.36 -10.69
CA VAL A 565 -21.53 10.37 -10.37
C VAL A 565 -22.44 10.63 -11.59
N PRO A 566 -22.15 11.61 -12.48
CA PRO A 566 -23.00 11.85 -13.64
C PRO A 566 -23.07 10.65 -14.58
N ASP A 567 -21.95 9.95 -14.78
CA ASP A 567 -21.86 8.78 -15.65
C ASP A 567 -22.66 7.62 -15.04
N ALA A 568 -22.49 7.38 -13.73
CA ALA A 568 -23.25 6.38 -12.98
C ALA A 568 -24.77 6.61 -13.09
N LEU A 569 -25.24 7.85 -12.91
CA LEU A 569 -26.67 8.19 -13.02
C LEU A 569 -27.22 7.96 -14.43
N ARG A 570 -26.44 8.24 -15.48
CA ARG A 570 -26.86 7.94 -16.86
C ARG A 570 -26.99 6.43 -17.07
N ASN A 571 -26.05 5.63 -16.58
CA ASN A 571 -26.09 4.17 -16.68
C ASN A 571 -27.23 3.54 -15.87
N LEU A 572 -27.64 4.19 -14.79
CA LEU A 572 -28.86 3.83 -14.03
C LEU A 572 -30.17 4.27 -14.72
N GLY A 573 -30.10 4.96 -15.87
CA GLY A 573 -31.27 5.36 -16.66
C GLY A 573 -31.90 6.70 -16.27
N TYR A 574 -31.22 7.54 -15.46
CA TYR A 574 -31.70 8.87 -15.15
C TYR A 574 -31.56 9.82 -16.35
N SER A 575 -32.59 10.64 -16.59
CA SER A 575 -32.53 11.71 -17.59
C SER A 575 -31.54 12.81 -17.19
N GLU A 576 -31.03 13.58 -18.16
CA GLU A 576 -30.12 14.71 -17.89
C GLU A 576 -30.67 15.68 -16.83
N LYS A 577 -31.99 15.97 -16.88
CA LYS A 577 -32.64 16.85 -15.89
C LYS A 577 -32.61 16.26 -14.48
N GLN A 578 -32.85 14.96 -14.33
CA GLN A 578 -32.79 14.29 -13.03
C GLN A 578 -31.35 14.23 -12.53
N THR A 579 -30.41 13.87 -13.41
CA THR A 579 -28.97 13.84 -13.11
C THR A 579 -28.49 15.20 -12.59
N ASP A 580 -28.84 16.29 -13.29
CA ASP A 580 -28.45 17.64 -12.90
C ASP A 580 -29.08 18.06 -11.55
N ALA A 581 -30.32 17.66 -11.29
CA ALA A 581 -30.98 17.91 -10.00
C ALA A 581 -30.32 17.14 -8.85
N ILE A 582 -29.97 15.86 -9.05
CA ILE A 582 -29.29 15.02 -8.05
C ILE A 582 -27.89 15.56 -7.74
N ILE A 583 -27.12 15.93 -8.78
CA ILE A 583 -25.78 16.50 -8.61
C ILE A 583 -25.85 17.82 -7.82
N LYS A 584 -26.77 18.72 -8.17
CA LYS A 584 -26.95 19.99 -7.45
C LYS A 584 -27.37 19.77 -5.99
N TYR A 585 -28.19 18.75 -5.72
CA TYR A 585 -28.56 18.38 -4.36
C TYR A 585 -27.35 17.85 -3.57
N ALA A 586 -26.51 17.00 -4.16
CA ALA A 586 -25.39 16.36 -3.49
C ALA A 586 -24.17 17.29 -3.31
N VAL A 587 -23.83 18.10 -4.32
CA VAL A 587 -22.59 18.88 -4.39
C VAL A 587 -22.80 20.37 -4.06
N GLY A 588 -24.06 20.82 -4.14
CA GLY A 588 -24.46 22.21 -4.11
C GLY A 588 -24.45 22.85 -5.50
N ALA A 589 -25.30 23.86 -5.71
CA ALA A 589 -25.43 24.56 -6.99
C ALA A 589 -24.23 25.44 -7.37
N ALA A 590 -23.30 25.66 -6.42
CA ALA A 590 -22.12 26.52 -6.58
C ALA A 590 -22.44 27.93 -7.14
N SER A 591 -23.63 28.44 -6.85
CA SER A 591 -24.08 29.78 -7.20
C SER A 591 -25.12 30.27 -6.21
N PHE A 592 -25.18 31.59 -6.02
CA PHE A 592 -26.24 32.26 -5.29
C PHE A 592 -27.51 32.44 -6.14
N ALA A 593 -27.45 32.22 -7.46
CA ALA A 593 -28.61 32.32 -8.34
C ALA A 593 -29.67 31.27 -7.98
N GLY A 594 -30.90 31.73 -7.71
CA GLY A 594 -32.02 30.85 -7.36
C GLY A 594 -31.95 30.21 -5.97
N ALA A 595 -30.98 30.59 -5.13
CA ALA A 595 -30.92 30.13 -3.75
C ALA A 595 -32.07 30.75 -2.90
N PRO A 596 -32.62 30.02 -1.92
CA PRO A 596 -33.84 30.44 -1.22
C PRO A 596 -33.65 31.64 -0.29
N PHE A 597 -32.45 31.81 0.30
CA PHE A 597 -32.22 32.82 1.35
C PHE A 597 -31.14 33.83 1.01
N ILE A 598 -29.96 33.37 0.57
CA ILE A 598 -28.85 34.23 0.15
C ILE A 598 -28.71 34.06 -1.35
N ASN A 599 -29.26 35.02 -2.09
CA ASN A 599 -29.30 35.04 -3.54
C ASN A 599 -28.98 36.43 -4.11
N HIS A 600 -28.82 36.53 -5.43
CA HIS A 600 -28.49 37.79 -6.11
C HIS A 600 -29.43 38.95 -5.72
N GLN A 601 -30.74 38.71 -5.64
CA GLN A 601 -31.71 39.73 -5.25
C GLN A 601 -31.47 40.21 -3.81
N THR A 602 -31.45 39.29 -2.85
CA THR A 602 -31.24 39.62 -1.43
C THR A 602 -29.88 40.26 -1.17
N LEU A 603 -28.84 39.90 -1.94
CA LEU A 603 -27.52 40.52 -1.87
C LEU A 603 -27.56 41.95 -2.41
N SER A 604 -28.21 42.17 -3.55
CA SER A 604 -28.41 43.53 -4.08
C SER A 604 -29.24 44.41 -3.14
N GLU A 605 -30.29 43.87 -2.52
CA GLU A 605 -31.09 44.57 -1.49
C GLU A 605 -30.26 44.95 -0.25
N LYS A 606 -29.19 44.20 0.03
CA LYS A 606 -28.21 44.49 1.10
C LYS A 606 -27.09 45.44 0.66
N GLY A 607 -27.10 45.90 -0.60
CA GLY A 607 -26.17 46.90 -1.11
C GLY A 607 -24.98 46.33 -1.89
N PHE A 608 -24.93 45.02 -2.17
CA PHE A 608 -23.89 44.44 -3.01
C PHE A 608 -24.10 44.80 -4.48
N ILE A 609 -23.07 45.31 -5.14
CA ILE A 609 -23.13 45.62 -6.58
C ILE A 609 -22.86 44.36 -7.43
N ALA A 610 -23.26 44.41 -8.70
CA ALA A 610 -23.15 43.27 -9.61
C ALA A 610 -21.72 42.66 -9.68
N GLU A 611 -20.69 43.50 -9.66
CA GLU A 611 -19.29 43.05 -9.69
C GLU A 611 -18.89 42.30 -8.42
N GLU A 612 -19.41 42.71 -7.26
CA GLU A 612 -19.17 42.01 -5.99
C GLU A 612 -19.91 40.67 -5.96
N ILE A 613 -21.16 40.64 -6.41
CA ILE A 613 -21.94 39.39 -6.52
C ILE A 613 -21.22 38.40 -7.45
N LYS A 614 -20.65 38.88 -8.56
CA LYS A 614 -19.84 38.04 -9.46
C LYS A 614 -18.58 37.48 -8.79
N LYS A 615 -17.90 38.28 -7.96
CA LYS A 615 -16.76 37.79 -7.14
C LYS A 615 -17.20 36.74 -6.13
N LEU A 616 -18.34 36.94 -5.48
CA LEU A 616 -18.90 36.00 -4.51
C LEU A 616 -19.28 34.66 -5.19
N ASP A 617 -19.91 34.69 -6.37
CA ASP A 617 -20.20 33.48 -7.16
C ASP A 617 -18.92 32.75 -7.60
N ALA A 618 -17.88 33.48 -7.99
CA ALA A 618 -16.60 32.85 -8.31
C ALA A 618 -15.97 32.17 -7.09
N ALA A 619 -16.13 32.77 -5.89
CA ALA A 619 -15.57 32.26 -4.65
C ALA A 619 -16.36 31.08 -4.05
N VAL A 620 -17.68 31.02 -4.22
CA VAL A 620 -18.53 29.97 -3.62
C VAL A 620 -18.23 28.58 -4.19
N ILE A 621 -17.72 28.49 -5.42
CA ILE A 621 -17.32 27.23 -6.07
C ILE A 621 -16.28 26.47 -5.23
N ALA A 622 -15.32 27.19 -4.64
CA ALA A 622 -14.22 26.61 -3.86
C ALA A 622 -14.44 26.70 -2.33
N ALA A 623 -15.54 27.32 -1.88
CA ALA A 623 -15.77 27.59 -0.47
C ALA A 623 -16.16 26.32 0.30
N PHE A 624 -15.59 26.18 1.50
CA PHE A 624 -15.96 25.15 2.47
C PHE A 624 -17.28 25.48 3.17
N ASP A 625 -17.45 26.75 3.53
CA ASP A 625 -18.63 27.28 4.19
C ASP A 625 -18.90 28.70 3.67
N ILE A 626 -20.17 29.10 3.64
CA ILE A 626 -20.61 30.38 3.08
C ILE A 626 -19.96 31.58 3.77
N ALA A 627 -19.64 31.50 5.06
CA ALA A 627 -18.94 32.56 5.79
C ALA A 627 -17.53 32.82 5.25
N PHE A 628 -16.90 31.82 4.63
CA PHE A 628 -15.59 31.99 3.98
C PHE A 628 -15.71 32.76 2.66
N VAL A 629 -16.91 32.94 2.11
CA VAL A 629 -17.13 33.72 0.88
C VAL A 629 -17.26 35.21 1.20
N PHE A 630 -17.89 35.55 2.32
CA PHE A 630 -18.11 36.92 2.77
C PHE A 630 -16.95 37.40 3.65
N ASN A 631 -15.80 37.69 3.02
CA ASN A 631 -14.63 38.21 3.74
C ASN A 631 -13.95 39.34 2.95
N LYS A 632 -13.09 40.11 3.64
CA LYS A 632 -12.36 41.25 3.05
C LYS A 632 -11.49 40.88 1.84
N TYR A 633 -10.90 39.68 1.81
CA TYR A 633 -10.06 39.23 0.71
C TYR A 633 -10.86 38.94 -0.56
N SER A 634 -12.09 38.45 -0.42
CA SER A 634 -12.97 38.13 -1.55
C SER A 634 -13.64 39.37 -2.15
N LEU A 635 -13.92 40.39 -1.33
CA LEU A 635 -14.67 41.57 -1.74
C LEU A 635 -13.76 42.79 -2.04
N GLY A 636 -12.61 42.90 -1.39
CA GLY A 636 -11.67 44.03 -1.50
C GLY A 636 -11.57 44.81 -0.20
#